data_AF-A0A8J9UAQ8-F1
#
_entry.id   AF-A0A8J9UAQ8-F1
#
_cell.length_a   1.000
_cell.length_b   1.000
_cell.length_c   1.000
_cell.angle_alpha   90.00
_cell.angle_beta   90.00
_cell.angle_gamma   90.00
#
_symmetry.space_group_name_H-M   'P 1'
#
loop_
_entity.id
_entity.type
_entity.pdbx_description
1 polymer ?
#
loop_
_entity_poly.entity_id
_entity_poly.type
_entity_poly.pdbx_seq_one_letter_code
_entity_poly.pdbx_strand_id
1 'polypeptide(L)'
;MKVDVDAREAAACSATPIPSNTESPVSFLDDCGVTTSDSIPTPERALLAKLEEENRRIEADAKCPSLTTVHSRKNSDTSQISLASATSSSHDEARVGSNGEEDLWSLWGRLVSNWETEWRRRNQFVRDLVRQGVPHHFRGIVWQLLAGVDASPDKKLYASYIKAKSACEKVIRRDIARTYPEHDFFKEKDGLGQESLFNVMKAYSLHDREVGYCQGSGFIVGLLLMQMPEEEAFAVLLKIMQHHRMRDMFKPSMAELGLCMFQLENLVQELLPDLHVHFQSQSFSTSIYASSWFLTLFTTTLSLPLACRIMDVFLSEGIEIVFKVALALLTLGKNDLLSLDMESILKYIQKELPAKAEADQDAFMNLAYTIKVNPKKMKKLEKEYTVIKTKEQGDIAVLRCLRQENRLLKQRVELLEKESSALAERLVKGQVDRAEGEEETFALAREVQALRRANMDAQQRLAVAQDEIRSLEMTIAENNSRQSSLEGIESNNAKGEELARCLQRELVRARLDAAERQATERELNARIAELENENKILRKQRVDNNVAHLQDELIAVKLREAEANLSLKDLRQRVTELSEAWQKHLQEHRQETPPPPAQSNVVSDIMATPKKLLRAWEGRSTDMQKLEEELMTIRIKEAEAATELKELRLKEMELRTQVQVSTNQLRRQDEELRELRESLDAALQRERALQTRQREFQHKYADLESKAKYESMQANIKNMEVAQRIAELETEVSEYKLKNEVMATEGELRSNNMDDSDRVRELQEQVAELKAEYPTPITTPDGEPWKWFDDARNYLHQS
;
A
#
# COMPACT_ATOMS: atom_id res chain seq x y z
N MET A 1 -26.19 -44.00 -14.95
CA MET A 1 -25.98 -44.96 -13.83
C MET A 1 -25.18 -44.17 -12.81
N LYS A 2 -25.68 -43.77 -11.62
CA LYS A 2 -26.66 -44.40 -10.69
C LYS A 2 -26.07 -45.63 -9.98
N VAL A 3 -26.28 -45.70 -8.66
CA VAL A 3 -25.84 -46.73 -7.70
C VAL A 3 -24.38 -46.55 -7.24
N ASP A 4 -24.01 -46.62 -5.95
CA ASP A 4 -24.56 -46.17 -4.63
C ASP A 4 -23.48 -46.57 -3.57
N VAL A 5 -23.82 -46.66 -2.26
CA VAL A 5 -23.05 -47.31 -1.16
C VAL A 5 -21.86 -46.50 -0.61
N ASP A 6 -21.59 -46.33 0.69
CA ASP A 6 -22.33 -46.36 1.98
C ASP A 6 -21.32 -45.91 3.08
N ALA A 7 -21.61 -45.64 4.36
CA ALA A 7 -22.76 -45.06 5.09
C ALA A 7 -22.35 -44.92 6.58
N ARG A 8 -23.16 -44.21 7.41
CA ARG A 8 -23.15 -44.19 8.91
C ARG A 8 -21.95 -43.51 9.60
N GLU A 9 -21.98 -43.02 10.85
CA GLU A 9 -22.95 -42.58 11.90
C GLU A 9 -22.06 -41.91 13.00
N ALA A 10 -22.44 -41.17 14.06
CA ALA A 10 -23.64 -40.55 14.67
C ALA A 10 -23.11 -39.63 15.83
N ALA A 11 -23.80 -38.68 16.48
CA ALA A 11 -25.03 -37.90 16.28
C ALA A 11 -25.09 -36.80 17.40
N ALA A 12 -26.29 -36.27 17.74
CA ALA A 12 -26.65 -35.23 18.73
C ALA A 12 -26.61 -33.77 18.21
N CYS A 13 -27.71 -33.01 18.08
CA CYS A 13 -28.83 -32.62 18.98
C CYS A 13 -28.54 -31.28 19.71
N SER A 14 -29.49 -30.36 19.92
CA SER A 14 -30.97 -30.37 19.74
C SER A 14 -31.52 -29.02 19.23
N ALA A 15 -32.84 -28.92 18.98
CA ALA A 15 -33.51 -27.72 18.44
C ALA A 15 -35.03 -27.69 18.76
N THR A 16 -35.75 -26.69 18.22
CA THR A 16 -37.24 -26.51 18.16
C THR A 16 -37.93 -25.96 19.43
N PRO A 17 -39.17 -25.43 19.36
CA PRO A 17 -40.06 -25.23 18.19
C PRO A 17 -40.62 -23.80 18.00
N ILE A 18 -41.31 -23.59 16.87
CA ILE A 18 -42.20 -22.47 16.56
C ILE A 18 -43.66 -22.99 16.58
N PRO A 19 -44.65 -22.20 17.04
CA PRO A 19 -46.06 -22.36 16.66
C PRO A 19 -46.54 -21.24 15.71
N SER A 20 -47.56 -21.51 14.91
CA SER A 20 -48.12 -20.57 13.93
C SER A 20 -49.65 -20.52 13.97
N ASN A 21 -50.20 -19.39 13.50
CA ASN A 21 -51.49 -19.20 12.78
C ASN A 21 -52.41 -18.12 13.38
N THR A 22 -52.95 -17.28 12.47
CA THR A 22 -54.32 -16.68 12.45
C THR A 22 -54.78 -15.81 13.65
N GLU A 23 -55.61 -14.77 13.51
CA GLU A 23 -56.56 -14.36 12.45
C GLU A 23 -56.46 -12.84 12.12
N SER A 24 -57.40 -12.31 11.33
CA SER A 24 -57.63 -10.87 11.13
C SER A 24 -59.12 -10.59 10.92
N PRO A 25 -59.69 -9.50 11.48
CA PRO A 25 -60.81 -8.83 10.81
C PRO A 25 -60.78 -7.28 10.82
N VAL A 26 -61.79 -6.69 10.18
CA VAL A 26 -61.88 -5.31 9.64
C VAL A 26 -63.34 -4.84 9.80
N SER A 27 -63.70 -3.60 10.20
CA SER A 27 -62.97 -2.43 10.71
C SER A 27 -63.98 -1.38 11.27
N PHE A 28 -63.55 -0.12 11.47
CA PHE A 28 -64.33 1.12 11.69
C PHE A 28 -64.66 1.57 13.15
N LEU A 29 -64.43 2.89 13.38
CA LEU A 29 -65.31 3.92 13.99
C LEU A 29 -66.01 3.66 15.36
N ASP A 30 -66.11 4.60 16.30
CA ASP A 30 -65.56 5.98 16.40
C ASP A 30 -65.59 6.49 17.87
N ASP A 31 -65.16 7.75 18.06
CA ASP A 31 -65.69 8.77 19.00
C ASP A 31 -64.88 9.23 20.26
N CYS A 32 -64.96 10.56 20.46
CA CYS A 32 -64.67 11.45 21.58
C CYS A 32 -63.45 11.26 22.50
N GLY A 33 -62.57 12.28 22.48
CA GLY A 33 -61.47 12.46 23.44
C GLY A 33 -60.86 13.88 23.45
N VAL A 34 -61.67 14.94 23.31
CA VAL A 34 -61.16 16.33 23.32
C VAL A 34 -60.70 16.73 24.72
N THR A 35 -59.43 17.15 24.84
CA THR A 35 -58.92 17.89 26.00
C THR A 35 -58.28 19.20 25.55
N THR A 36 -58.42 20.24 26.38
CA THR A 36 -58.23 21.65 25.98
C THR A 36 -56.83 22.18 26.21
N SER A 37 -56.50 23.25 25.47
CA SER A 37 -55.30 24.06 25.64
C SER A 37 -55.24 24.77 27.01
N ASP A 38 -54.17 24.50 27.78
CA ASP A 38 -53.30 25.49 28.43
C ASP A 38 -52.18 24.74 29.19
N SER A 39 -50.97 25.26 29.40
CA SER A 39 -50.55 26.67 29.40
C SER A 39 -49.12 26.84 28.88
N ILE A 40 -48.88 27.92 28.11
CA ILE A 40 -47.54 28.36 27.67
C ILE A 40 -46.95 29.34 28.71
N PRO A 41 -45.67 29.24 29.08
CA PRO A 41 -45.06 30.12 30.10
C PRO A 41 -45.16 31.62 29.80
N THR A 42 -45.31 32.41 30.86
CA THR A 42 -45.46 33.87 30.80
C THR A 42 -44.34 34.67 30.11
N PRO A 43 -43.03 34.32 30.15
CA PRO A 43 -42.01 35.13 29.46
C PRO A 43 -42.15 35.10 27.93
N GLU A 44 -42.65 34.01 27.34
CA GLU A 44 -42.80 33.89 25.88
C GLU A 44 -43.94 34.78 25.35
N ARG A 45 -45.04 34.89 26.10
CA ARG A 45 -46.11 35.87 25.82
C ARG A 45 -45.61 37.31 25.88
N ALA A 46 -44.68 37.64 26.79
CA ALA A 46 -44.06 38.96 26.86
C ALA A 46 -43.07 39.22 25.71
N LEU A 47 -42.42 38.18 25.17
CA LEU A 47 -41.56 38.28 24.00
C LEU A 47 -42.38 38.49 22.72
N LEU A 48 -43.45 37.71 22.55
CA LEU A 48 -44.40 37.83 21.42
C LEU A 48 -45.07 39.21 21.39
N ALA A 49 -45.55 39.72 22.53
CA ALA A 49 -46.15 41.05 22.60
C ALA A 49 -45.16 42.16 22.15
N LYS A 50 -43.86 42.04 22.48
CA LYS A 50 -42.83 42.97 22.01
C LYS A 50 -42.54 42.84 20.52
N LEU A 51 -42.51 41.63 19.98
CA LEU A 51 -42.33 41.38 18.54
C LEU A 51 -43.52 41.91 17.71
N GLU A 52 -44.75 41.76 18.22
CA GLU A 52 -45.96 42.34 17.62
C GLU A 52 -46.04 43.87 17.77
N GLU A 53 -45.31 44.47 18.71
CA GLU A 53 -45.20 45.93 18.85
C GLU A 53 -44.09 46.49 17.94
N GLU A 54 -42.94 45.83 17.82
CA GLU A 54 -41.89 46.13 16.83
C GLU A 54 -42.43 46.08 15.39
N ASN A 55 -43.07 44.96 15.00
CA ASN A 55 -43.62 44.80 13.65
C ASN A 55 -44.63 45.90 13.29
N ARG A 56 -45.44 46.36 14.26
CA ARG A 56 -46.38 47.48 14.07
C ARG A 56 -45.70 48.83 13.87
N ARG A 57 -44.46 49.02 14.36
CA ARG A 57 -43.66 50.24 14.11
C ARG A 57 -43.05 50.20 12.71
N ILE A 58 -42.52 49.04 12.30
CA ILE A 58 -42.00 48.81 10.95
C ILE A 58 -43.10 49.01 9.89
N GLU A 59 -44.32 48.51 10.12
CA GLU A 59 -45.46 48.74 9.22
C GLU A 59 -45.98 50.19 9.20
N ALA A 60 -45.74 50.98 10.27
CA ALA A 60 -46.11 52.39 10.32
C ALA A 60 -45.11 53.27 9.56
N ASP A 61 -43.81 53.04 9.75
CA ASP A 61 -42.74 53.79 9.06
C ASP A 61 -42.75 53.54 7.54
N ALA A 62 -43.23 52.38 7.10
CA ALA A 62 -43.44 52.05 5.68
C ALA A 62 -44.55 52.87 4.98
N LYS A 63 -45.22 53.83 5.66
CA LYS A 63 -46.45 54.46 5.16
C LYS A 63 -46.55 55.99 5.29
N CYS A 64 -45.43 56.71 5.12
CA CYS A 64 -45.42 58.17 4.92
C CYS A 64 -44.75 58.59 3.60
N PRO A 65 -45.39 59.44 2.75
CA PRO A 65 -44.81 59.87 1.47
C PRO A 65 -44.23 61.31 1.47
N SER A 66 -43.25 61.51 0.57
CA SER A 66 -42.85 62.79 -0.06
C SER A 66 -41.71 63.63 0.55
N LEU A 67 -41.10 64.44 -0.35
CA LEU A 67 -40.05 65.46 -0.19
C LEU A 67 -38.61 64.94 0.08
N THR A 68 -37.53 65.43 -0.57
CA THR A 68 -37.40 66.61 -1.47
C THR A 68 -36.37 66.40 -2.60
N THR A 69 -36.35 67.31 -3.58
CA THR A 69 -35.56 67.28 -4.82
C THR A 69 -34.16 67.91 -4.73
N VAL A 70 -33.21 67.41 -5.54
CA VAL A 70 -32.12 68.20 -6.16
C VAL A 70 -31.96 67.79 -7.64
N HIS A 71 -31.62 68.73 -8.52
CA HIS A 71 -31.44 68.51 -9.96
C HIS A 71 -29.96 68.38 -10.39
N SER A 72 -29.73 67.68 -11.51
CA SER A 72 -28.79 68.14 -12.56
C SER A 72 -29.16 67.59 -13.93
N ARG A 73 -28.76 68.29 -15.01
CA ARG A 73 -29.18 68.05 -16.40
C ARG A 73 -27.99 67.99 -17.37
N LYS A 74 -28.08 67.14 -18.39
CA LYS A 74 -27.64 67.27 -19.82
C LYS A 74 -28.07 65.97 -20.53
N ASN A 75 -28.80 65.97 -21.66
CA ASN A 75 -28.39 66.34 -23.04
C ASN A 75 -27.28 65.42 -23.58
N SER A 76 -27.39 64.81 -24.79
CA SER A 76 -28.28 65.14 -25.91
C SER A 76 -28.50 64.00 -26.95
N ASP A 77 -29.72 63.96 -27.51
CA ASP A 77 -30.12 63.79 -28.94
C ASP A 77 -29.79 62.56 -29.82
N THR A 78 -30.59 62.41 -30.89
CA THR A 78 -30.46 61.50 -32.08
C THR A 78 -31.04 60.08 -31.90
N SER A 79 -31.96 59.55 -32.73
CA SER A 79 -32.82 60.12 -33.79
C SER A 79 -34.00 59.18 -34.13
N GLN A 80 -35.10 59.70 -34.71
CA GLN A 80 -36.21 58.91 -35.30
C GLN A 80 -35.99 58.61 -36.81
N ILE A 81 -37.06 58.14 -37.50
CA ILE A 81 -37.24 57.89 -38.96
C ILE A 81 -36.93 56.41 -39.35
N SER A 82 -37.78 55.63 -40.05
CA SER A 82 -39.05 55.89 -40.78
C SER A 82 -40.19 54.93 -40.43
N LEU A 83 -41.43 55.33 -40.78
CA LEU A 83 -42.56 54.43 -41.07
C LEU A 83 -42.78 54.35 -42.59
N ALA A 84 -43.28 53.22 -43.10
CA ALA A 84 -43.82 53.06 -44.45
C ALA A 84 -45.02 52.10 -44.45
N SER A 85 -45.97 52.29 -45.37
CA SER A 85 -47.36 51.82 -45.19
C SER A 85 -47.74 50.53 -45.93
N ALA A 86 -48.86 49.95 -45.50
CA ALA A 86 -49.39 48.65 -45.91
C ALA A 86 -49.92 48.56 -47.35
N THR A 87 -49.96 47.33 -47.86
CA THR A 87 -50.95 46.83 -48.84
C THR A 87 -51.46 45.47 -48.40
N SER A 88 -52.76 45.23 -48.49
CA SER A 88 -53.44 44.02 -47.96
C SER A 88 -53.82 43.01 -49.05
N SER A 89 -53.56 41.72 -48.80
CA SER A 89 -54.21 40.61 -49.49
C SER A 89 -54.43 39.45 -48.52
N SER A 90 -55.65 38.93 -48.44
CA SER A 90 -56.10 37.98 -47.42
C SER A 90 -55.60 36.55 -47.63
N HIS A 91 -55.06 35.95 -46.57
CA HIS A 91 -55.19 34.51 -46.29
C HIS A 91 -55.01 34.27 -44.78
N ASP A 92 -55.99 33.63 -44.15
CA ASP A 92 -55.83 33.12 -42.79
C ASP A 92 -54.93 31.88 -42.79
N GLU A 93 -53.84 31.91 -42.02
CA GLU A 93 -53.54 30.87 -41.04
C GLU A 93 -52.36 31.27 -40.12
N ALA A 94 -52.64 31.26 -38.80
CA ALA A 94 -51.71 31.18 -37.68
C ALA A 94 -50.24 31.65 -37.88
N ARG A 95 -50.01 32.97 -37.93
CA ARG A 95 -48.69 33.57 -37.66
C ARG A 95 -48.67 34.35 -36.36
N VAL A 96 -47.65 34.04 -35.55
CA VAL A 96 -47.24 34.65 -34.28
C VAL A 96 -47.55 36.15 -34.25
N GLY A 97 -48.52 36.53 -33.41
CA GLY A 97 -48.84 37.93 -33.15
C GLY A 97 -47.72 38.62 -32.36
N SER A 98 -47.47 39.88 -32.73
CA SER A 98 -46.64 40.89 -32.07
C SER A 98 -46.50 40.75 -30.53
N ASN A 99 -45.55 39.94 -30.06
CA ASN A 99 -44.99 40.11 -28.72
C ASN A 99 -44.02 41.31 -28.77
N GLY A 100 -44.50 42.48 -28.36
CA GLY A 100 -43.63 43.50 -27.77
C GLY A 100 -42.93 42.91 -26.54
N GLU A 101 -41.76 43.45 -26.21
CA GLU A 101 -40.81 42.95 -25.19
C GLU A 101 -41.50 42.28 -23.99
N GLU A 102 -41.59 40.95 -24.00
CA GLU A 102 -42.05 40.21 -22.82
C GLU A 102 -40.97 40.35 -21.76
N ASP A 103 -41.32 41.06 -20.69
CA ASP A 103 -40.49 41.21 -19.50
C ASP A 103 -39.89 39.86 -19.11
N LEU A 104 -38.56 39.85 -18.97
CA LEU A 104 -37.77 38.65 -18.70
C LEU A 104 -38.25 37.92 -17.44
N TRP A 105 -38.73 38.66 -16.43
CA TRP A 105 -39.33 38.07 -15.23
C TRP A 105 -40.63 37.32 -15.54
N SER A 106 -41.54 37.94 -16.28
CA SER A 106 -42.80 37.34 -16.73
C SER A 106 -42.58 36.12 -17.63
N LEU A 107 -41.55 36.14 -18.48
CA LEU A 107 -41.13 35.01 -19.31
C LEU A 107 -40.63 33.82 -18.46
N TRP A 108 -39.72 34.06 -17.52
CA TRP A 108 -39.22 33.03 -16.59
C TRP A 108 -40.33 32.47 -15.69
N GLY A 109 -41.25 33.31 -15.21
CA GLY A 109 -42.42 32.88 -14.45
C GLY A 109 -43.29 31.88 -15.24
N ARG A 110 -43.66 32.24 -16.48
CA ARG A 110 -44.45 31.35 -17.37
C ARG A 110 -43.74 30.03 -17.67
N LEU A 111 -42.41 30.09 -17.87
CA LEU A 111 -41.56 28.94 -18.13
C LEU A 111 -41.54 27.97 -16.95
N VAL A 112 -41.31 28.48 -15.73
CA VAL A 112 -41.27 27.70 -14.49
C VAL A 112 -42.63 27.04 -14.22
N SER A 113 -43.74 27.77 -14.37
CA SER A 113 -45.09 27.21 -14.16
C SER A 113 -45.47 26.09 -15.13
N ASN A 114 -44.85 26.01 -16.32
CA ASN A 114 -45.17 25.05 -17.38
C ASN A 114 -43.98 24.15 -17.76
N TRP A 115 -43.02 23.97 -16.86
CA TRP A 115 -41.69 23.43 -17.16
C TRP A 115 -41.70 22.13 -17.99
N GLU A 116 -42.49 21.12 -17.61
CA GLU A 116 -42.56 19.86 -18.39
C GLU A 116 -42.93 20.07 -19.86
N THR A 117 -43.85 21.00 -20.14
CA THR A 117 -44.36 21.25 -21.50
C THR A 117 -43.34 22.05 -22.30
N GLU A 118 -42.78 23.10 -21.71
CA GLU A 118 -41.77 23.95 -22.35
C GLU A 118 -40.45 23.20 -22.58
N TRP A 119 -39.98 22.43 -21.59
CA TRP A 119 -38.75 21.63 -21.71
C TRP A 119 -38.87 20.52 -22.75
N ARG A 120 -40.05 19.88 -22.90
CA ARG A 120 -40.29 18.84 -23.92
C ARG A 120 -40.53 19.43 -25.33
N ARG A 121 -41.24 20.56 -25.46
CA ARG A 121 -41.62 21.13 -26.78
C ARG A 121 -40.64 22.17 -27.32
N ARG A 122 -39.97 22.92 -26.45
CA ARG A 122 -39.16 24.10 -26.77
C ARG A 122 -37.75 24.03 -26.15
N ASN A 123 -37.21 22.82 -25.95
CA ASN A 123 -35.93 22.55 -25.26
C ASN A 123 -34.79 23.51 -25.66
N GLN A 124 -34.61 23.76 -26.95
CA GLN A 124 -33.55 24.66 -27.45
C GLN A 124 -33.75 26.11 -26.99
N PHE A 125 -34.98 26.63 -27.04
CA PHE A 125 -35.31 27.97 -26.53
C PHE A 125 -35.02 28.07 -25.02
N VAL A 126 -35.27 27.00 -24.25
CA VAL A 126 -34.93 26.99 -22.82
C VAL A 126 -33.41 27.04 -22.62
N ARG A 127 -32.63 26.28 -23.39
CA ARG A 127 -31.15 26.33 -23.35
C ARG A 127 -30.62 27.72 -23.69
N ASP A 128 -31.17 28.36 -24.72
CA ASP A 128 -30.72 29.68 -25.14
C ASP A 128 -31.14 30.80 -24.17
N LEU A 129 -32.26 30.65 -23.45
CA LEU A 129 -32.63 31.53 -22.35
C LEU A 129 -31.72 31.31 -21.11
N VAL A 130 -31.36 30.06 -20.79
CA VAL A 130 -30.37 29.73 -19.75
C VAL A 130 -28.99 30.33 -20.08
N ARG A 131 -28.59 30.36 -21.37
CA ARG A 131 -27.36 31.02 -21.84
C ARG A 131 -27.40 32.55 -21.68
N GLN A 132 -28.56 33.18 -21.88
CA GLN A 132 -28.75 34.61 -21.56
C GLN A 132 -28.64 34.87 -20.05
N GLY A 133 -29.12 33.93 -19.23
CA GLY A 133 -28.88 33.87 -17.79
C GLY A 133 -30.15 33.71 -16.97
N VAL A 134 -30.06 32.94 -15.88
CA VAL A 134 -31.17 32.76 -14.96
C VAL A 134 -31.18 33.92 -13.96
N PRO A 135 -32.25 34.72 -13.84
CA PRO A 135 -32.33 35.76 -12.82
C PRO A 135 -32.26 35.15 -11.43
N HIS A 136 -31.51 35.76 -10.50
CA HIS A 136 -31.20 35.20 -9.18
C HIS A 136 -32.42 34.61 -8.44
N HIS A 137 -33.53 35.35 -8.39
CA HIS A 137 -34.79 34.94 -7.76
C HIS A 137 -35.38 33.63 -8.30
N PHE A 138 -35.09 33.26 -9.55
CA PHE A 138 -35.56 32.00 -10.16
C PHE A 138 -34.56 30.84 -10.00
N ARG A 139 -33.28 31.08 -9.68
CA ARG A 139 -32.23 30.04 -9.66
C ARG A 139 -32.56 28.87 -8.74
N GLY A 140 -33.03 29.14 -7.53
CA GLY A 140 -33.40 28.10 -6.55
C GLY A 140 -34.43 27.10 -7.07
N ILE A 141 -35.29 27.51 -8.01
CA ILE A 141 -36.30 26.66 -8.66
C ILE A 141 -35.75 26.10 -9.98
N VAL A 142 -35.20 26.95 -10.85
CA VAL A 142 -34.69 26.57 -12.18
C VAL A 142 -33.56 25.56 -12.11
N TRP A 143 -32.66 25.65 -11.12
CA TRP A 143 -31.60 24.65 -10.92
C TRP A 143 -32.16 23.28 -10.51
N GLN A 144 -33.24 23.24 -9.71
CA GLN A 144 -33.94 21.98 -9.40
C GLN A 144 -34.65 21.40 -10.62
N LEU A 145 -35.26 22.24 -11.45
CA LEU A 145 -35.98 21.85 -12.66
C LEU A 145 -35.05 21.38 -13.79
N LEU A 146 -33.87 21.99 -13.93
CA LEU A 146 -32.80 21.52 -14.83
C LEU A 146 -32.21 20.18 -14.35
N ALA A 147 -32.02 20.01 -13.05
CA ALA A 147 -31.52 18.77 -12.45
C ALA A 147 -32.58 17.64 -12.41
N GLY A 148 -33.88 17.96 -12.52
CA GLY A 148 -34.97 16.99 -12.41
C GLY A 148 -35.15 16.42 -10.99
N VAL A 149 -35.08 17.28 -9.96
CA VAL A 149 -35.17 16.88 -8.53
C VAL A 149 -36.43 17.35 -7.80
N ASP A 150 -37.27 18.14 -8.46
CA ASP A 150 -38.53 18.66 -7.96
C ASP A 150 -39.44 17.56 -7.37
N ALA A 151 -39.59 16.45 -8.09
CA ALA A 151 -40.37 15.28 -7.68
C ALA A 151 -39.52 14.10 -7.14
N SER A 152 -38.21 14.28 -6.92
CA SER A 152 -37.34 13.14 -6.62
C SER A 152 -37.55 12.55 -5.21
N PRO A 153 -37.62 11.21 -5.06
CA PRO A 153 -37.60 10.57 -3.75
C PRO A 153 -36.28 10.77 -2.99
N ASP A 154 -35.21 11.21 -3.66
CA ASP A 154 -33.88 11.42 -3.07
C ASP A 154 -33.92 12.34 -1.83
N LYS A 155 -34.77 13.37 -1.83
CA LYS A 155 -34.99 14.29 -0.69
C LYS A 155 -35.32 13.52 0.60
N LYS A 156 -36.14 12.47 0.50
CA LYS A 156 -36.57 11.65 1.66
C LYS A 156 -35.43 10.86 2.32
N LEU A 157 -34.31 10.64 1.62
CA LEU A 157 -33.15 9.96 2.18
C LEU A 157 -32.36 10.88 3.13
N TYR A 158 -32.39 12.19 2.90
CA TYR A 158 -31.60 13.18 3.61
C TYR A 158 -31.78 13.12 5.14
N ALA A 159 -33.03 13.14 5.61
CA ALA A 159 -33.40 13.06 7.02
C ALA A 159 -32.95 11.75 7.72
N SER A 160 -32.58 10.71 6.96
CA SER A 160 -31.94 9.50 7.51
C SER A 160 -30.42 9.63 7.64
N TYR A 161 -29.75 10.26 6.67
CA TYR A 161 -28.30 10.43 6.67
C TYR A 161 -27.82 11.42 7.74
N ILE A 162 -28.57 12.50 8.00
CA ILE A 162 -28.22 13.48 9.05
C ILE A 162 -28.14 12.83 10.44
N LYS A 163 -28.98 11.82 10.71
CA LYS A 163 -29.01 11.07 11.98
C LYS A 163 -27.88 10.04 12.12
N ALA A 164 -27.26 9.62 11.02
CA ALA A 164 -26.12 8.70 11.03
C ALA A 164 -24.79 9.44 11.34
N LYS A 165 -23.67 8.70 11.42
CA LYS A 165 -22.31 9.25 11.60
C LYS A 165 -21.44 8.89 10.40
N SER A 166 -20.67 9.84 9.88
CA SER A 166 -19.74 9.64 8.76
C SER A 166 -18.28 9.60 9.24
N ALA A 167 -17.47 8.76 8.59
CA ALA A 167 -16.02 8.76 8.79
C ALA A 167 -15.35 10.08 8.31
N CYS A 168 -16.01 10.81 7.41
CA CYS A 168 -15.46 12.01 6.79
C CYS A 168 -15.60 13.29 7.65
N GLU A 169 -16.38 13.28 8.74
CA GLU A 169 -16.80 14.49 9.47
C GLU A 169 -15.64 15.41 9.89
N LYS A 170 -14.49 14.85 10.28
CA LYS A 170 -13.29 15.63 10.65
C LYS A 170 -12.67 16.38 9.47
N VAL A 171 -12.69 15.79 8.27
CA VAL A 171 -12.18 16.40 7.04
C VAL A 171 -13.16 17.46 6.54
N ILE A 172 -14.46 17.15 6.57
CA ILE A 172 -15.54 18.08 6.21
C ILE A 172 -15.46 19.37 7.03
N ARG A 173 -15.40 19.28 8.38
CA ARG A 173 -15.35 20.47 9.25
C ARG A 173 -14.13 21.35 9.01
N ARG A 174 -12.95 20.76 8.77
CA ARG A 174 -11.73 21.51 8.44
C ARG A 174 -11.87 22.30 7.14
N ASP A 175 -12.55 21.72 6.15
CA ASP A 175 -12.67 22.30 4.81
C ASP A 175 -13.82 23.33 4.70
N ILE A 176 -14.83 23.24 5.58
CA ILE A 176 -15.91 24.24 5.69
C ILE A 176 -15.39 25.60 6.12
N ALA A 177 -14.48 25.65 7.11
CA ALA A 177 -13.90 26.91 7.59
C ALA A 177 -13.08 27.70 6.55
N ARG A 178 -12.84 27.11 5.36
CA ARG A 178 -12.20 27.75 4.19
C ARG A 178 -13.11 27.85 2.97
N THR A 179 -14.41 27.53 3.10
CA THR A 179 -15.40 27.58 2.01
C THR A 179 -16.21 28.87 2.11
N TYR A 180 -15.95 29.83 1.21
CA TYR A 180 -16.53 31.19 1.22
C TYR A 180 -16.43 31.94 2.58
N PRO A 181 -15.25 32.02 3.22
CA PRO A 181 -15.12 32.54 4.60
C PRO A 181 -15.56 34.01 4.77
N GLU A 182 -15.48 34.82 3.72
CA GLU A 182 -15.89 36.24 3.74
C GLU A 182 -17.40 36.45 3.45
N HIS A 183 -18.13 35.40 3.07
CA HIS A 183 -19.54 35.52 2.66
C HIS A 183 -20.47 35.53 3.87
N ASP A 184 -21.46 36.44 3.90
CA ASP A 184 -22.31 36.68 5.09
C ASP A 184 -22.99 35.42 5.66
N PHE A 185 -23.40 34.48 4.80
CA PHE A 185 -24.02 33.22 5.22
C PHE A 185 -23.05 32.17 5.78
N PHE A 186 -21.75 32.28 5.48
CA PHE A 186 -20.72 31.29 5.85
C PHE A 186 -19.62 31.82 6.78
N LYS A 187 -19.52 33.14 6.99
CA LYS A 187 -18.50 33.77 7.84
C LYS A 187 -18.63 33.44 9.34
N GLU A 188 -19.84 33.14 9.81
CA GLU A 188 -20.07 32.79 11.21
C GLU A 188 -19.62 31.36 11.49
N LYS A 189 -18.61 31.22 12.36
CA LYS A 189 -18.04 29.92 12.75
C LYS A 189 -19.07 29.08 13.50
N ASP A 190 -19.32 27.87 13.00
CA ASP A 190 -20.38 26.97 13.47
C ASP A 190 -21.80 27.61 13.40
N GLY A 191 -21.98 28.65 12.58
CA GLY A 191 -23.29 29.27 12.29
C GLY A 191 -24.07 28.53 11.19
N LEU A 192 -25.33 28.94 10.96
CA LEU A 192 -26.31 28.19 10.17
C LEU A 192 -25.81 27.71 8.80
N GLY A 193 -25.17 28.55 8.00
CA GLY A 193 -24.65 28.14 6.70
C GLY A 193 -23.49 27.14 6.78
N GLN A 194 -22.62 27.25 7.80
CA GLN A 194 -21.58 26.24 8.05
C GLN A 194 -22.19 24.91 8.49
N GLU A 195 -23.26 24.92 9.30
CA GLU A 195 -23.98 23.72 9.70
C GLU A 195 -24.71 23.06 8.52
N SER A 196 -25.45 23.80 7.70
CA SER A 196 -26.09 23.25 6.49
C SER A 196 -25.09 22.70 5.48
N LEU A 197 -23.94 23.36 5.31
CA LEU A 197 -22.85 22.83 4.47
C LEU A 197 -22.23 21.56 5.05
N PHE A 198 -22.10 21.46 6.39
CA PHE A 198 -21.70 20.23 7.07
C PHE A 198 -22.73 19.12 6.85
N ASN A 199 -24.01 19.42 7.01
CA ASN A 199 -25.12 18.47 6.89
C ASN A 199 -25.19 17.88 5.47
N VAL A 200 -25.18 18.72 4.42
CA VAL A 200 -25.21 18.25 3.03
C VAL A 200 -23.96 17.44 2.65
N MET A 201 -22.75 17.92 3.00
CA MET A 201 -21.52 17.17 2.70
C MET A 201 -21.44 15.85 3.49
N LYS A 202 -21.92 15.84 4.74
CA LYS A 202 -22.04 14.62 5.56
C LYS A 202 -23.01 13.63 4.91
N ALA A 203 -24.19 14.08 4.51
CA ALA A 203 -25.20 13.26 3.86
C ALA A 203 -24.68 12.64 2.55
N TYR A 204 -24.01 13.43 1.71
CA TYR A 204 -23.38 12.92 0.49
C TYR A 204 -22.34 11.83 0.78
N SER A 205 -21.45 12.05 1.75
CA SER A 205 -20.42 11.06 2.15
C SER A 205 -20.96 9.76 2.73
N LEU A 206 -22.25 9.71 3.09
CA LEU A 206 -22.95 8.52 3.57
C LEU A 206 -23.72 7.82 2.46
N HIS A 207 -24.22 8.57 1.48
CA HIS A 207 -24.87 8.07 0.26
C HIS A 207 -23.86 7.39 -0.66
N ASP A 208 -22.75 8.06 -0.97
CA ASP A 208 -21.69 7.54 -1.83
C ASP A 208 -20.40 7.28 -1.03
N ARG A 209 -20.18 6.00 -0.68
CA ARG A 209 -19.00 5.57 0.08
C ARG A 209 -17.75 5.32 -0.78
N GLU A 210 -17.86 5.32 -2.11
CA GLU A 210 -16.69 5.17 -3.01
C GLU A 210 -15.99 6.52 -3.19
N VAL A 211 -16.78 7.60 -3.29
CA VAL A 211 -16.27 8.99 -3.32
C VAL A 211 -16.09 9.55 -1.91
N GLY A 212 -17.04 9.30 -1.00
CA GLY A 212 -17.01 9.83 0.36
C GLY A 212 -17.08 11.37 0.39
N TYR A 213 -16.02 12.00 0.89
CA TYR A 213 -15.84 13.45 0.79
C TYR A 213 -14.60 13.75 -0.06
N CYS A 214 -14.77 14.58 -1.09
CA CYS A 214 -13.65 15.05 -1.92
C CYS A 214 -13.48 16.57 -1.79
N GLN A 215 -12.23 17.02 -1.60
CA GLN A 215 -11.88 18.43 -1.48
C GLN A 215 -12.32 19.21 -2.73
N GLY A 216 -12.93 20.38 -2.52
CA GLY A 216 -13.45 21.23 -3.61
C GLY A 216 -14.97 21.13 -3.80
N SER A 217 -15.56 19.95 -3.60
CA SER A 217 -17.03 19.76 -3.71
C SER A 217 -17.84 20.64 -2.75
N GLY A 218 -17.27 21.01 -1.60
CA GLY A 218 -17.88 21.95 -0.65
C GLY A 218 -18.18 23.34 -1.24
N PHE A 219 -17.40 23.84 -2.20
CA PHE A 219 -17.68 25.13 -2.84
C PHE A 219 -18.88 25.04 -3.81
N ILE A 220 -19.08 23.88 -4.45
CA ILE A 220 -20.27 23.61 -5.26
C ILE A 220 -21.52 23.61 -4.36
N VAL A 221 -21.47 22.89 -3.24
CA VAL A 221 -22.60 22.83 -2.28
C VAL A 221 -22.85 24.18 -1.61
N GLY A 222 -21.81 24.94 -1.28
CA GLY A 222 -21.96 26.30 -0.77
C GLY A 222 -22.67 27.21 -1.78
N LEU A 223 -22.39 27.08 -3.08
CA LEU A 223 -23.10 27.83 -4.13
C LEU A 223 -24.58 27.41 -4.22
N LEU A 224 -24.89 26.12 -4.10
CA LEU A 224 -26.27 25.62 -4.06
C LEU A 224 -27.03 26.18 -2.84
N LEU A 225 -26.43 26.12 -1.65
CA LEU A 225 -27.02 26.61 -0.39
C LEU A 225 -27.26 28.13 -0.37
N MET A 226 -26.55 28.92 -1.21
CA MET A 226 -26.89 30.33 -1.42
C MET A 226 -28.18 30.54 -2.23
N GLN A 227 -28.73 29.51 -2.88
CA GLN A 227 -29.90 29.62 -3.77
C GLN A 227 -31.09 28.72 -3.37
N MET A 228 -30.89 27.69 -2.54
CA MET A 228 -31.94 26.75 -2.11
C MET A 228 -31.65 26.11 -0.73
N PRO A 229 -32.65 25.56 -0.01
CA PRO A 229 -32.45 24.91 1.28
C PRO A 229 -31.61 23.62 1.21
N GLU A 230 -31.26 23.06 2.36
CA GLU A 230 -30.31 21.93 2.43
C GLU A 230 -30.83 20.60 1.83
N GLU A 231 -32.13 20.30 1.90
CA GLU A 231 -32.69 19.10 1.26
C GLU A 231 -32.65 19.19 -0.27
N GLU A 232 -32.98 20.36 -0.81
CA GLU A 232 -32.87 20.73 -2.23
C GLU A 232 -31.41 20.68 -2.71
N ALA A 233 -30.50 21.31 -1.96
CA ALA A 233 -29.07 21.36 -2.31
C ALA A 233 -28.45 19.95 -2.31
N PHE A 234 -28.84 19.09 -1.37
CA PHE A 234 -28.47 17.67 -1.37
C PHE A 234 -29.00 16.94 -2.61
N ALA A 235 -30.27 17.12 -2.97
CA ALA A 235 -30.86 16.46 -4.14
C ALA A 235 -30.22 16.93 -5.47
N VAL A 236 -29.98 18.24 -5.63
CA VAL A 236 -29.27 18.79 -6.80
C VAL A 236 -27.83 18.29 -6.85
N LEU A 237 -27.12 18.25 -5.72
CA LEU A 237 -25.78 17.65 -5.64
C LEU A 237 -25.77 16.19 -6.12
N LEU A 238 -26.75 15.38 -5.71
CA LEU A 238 -26.85 13.99 -6.17
C LEU A 238 -26.96 13.90 -7.70
N LYS A 239 -27.69 14.79 -8.37
CA LYS A 239 -27.76 14.83 -9.84
C LYS A 239 -26.50 15.39 -10.49
N ILE A 240 -25.89 16.43 -9.91
CA ILE A 240 -24.56 16.92 -10.32
C ILE A 240 -23.51 15.81 -10.28
N MET A 241 -23.61 14.88 -9.33
CA MET A 241 -22.69 13.73 -9.20
C MET A 241 -23.08 12.55 -10.11
N GLN A 242 -24.35 12.15 -10.12
CA GLN A 242 -24.87 11.02 -10.93
C GLN A 242 -24.81 11.31 -12.44
N HIS A 243 -24.82 12.57 -12.84
CA HIS A 243 -24.74 13.02 -14.23
C HIS A 243 -23.46 13.85 -14.45
N HIS A 244 -23.21 14.29 -15.68
CA HIS A 244 -22.11 15.21 -16.03
C HIS A 244 -20.67 14.79 -15.61
N ARG A 245 -20.42 13.50 -15.28
CA ARG A 245 -19.10 12.90 -14.94
C ARG A 245 -18.46 13.37 -13.62
N MET A 246 -19.12 14.19 -12.79
CA MET A 246 -18.49 14.75 -11.57
C MET A 246 -18.08 13.66 -10.56
N ARG A 247 -18.94 12.66 -10.32
CA ARG A 247 -18.65 11.54 -9.41
C ARG A 247 -17.31 10.88 -9.74
N ASP A 248 -17.08 10.56 -11.01
CA ASP A 248 -15.88 9.85 -11.46
C ASP A 248 -14.62 10.74 -11.40
N MET A 249 -14.75 12.07 -11.53
CA MET A 249 -13.66 13.01 -11.28
C MET A 249 -13.28 13.10 -9.80
N PHE A 250 -14.24 12.93 -8.88
CA PHE A 250 -14.00 12.99 -7.44
C PHE A 250 -13.54 11.65 -6.81
N LYS A 251 -13.54 10.54 -7.56
CA LYS A 251 -13.06 9.24 -7.07
C LYS A 251 -11.58 9.32 -6.62
N PRO A 252 -11.16 8.54 -5.60
CA PRO A 252 -9.79 8.58 -5.07
C PRO A 252 -8.66 8.32 -6.09
N SER A 253 -8.95 7.72 -7.24
CA SER A 253 -7.98 7.49 -8.33
C SER A 253 -7.71 8.72 -9.20
N MET A 254 -8.58 9.76 -9.15
CA MET A 254 -8.54 10.96 -10.02
C MET A 254 -8.46 10.66 -11.53
N ALA A 255 -8.83 9.44 -11.95
CA ALA A 255 -8.59 8.95 -13.31
C ALA A 255 -9.36 9.78 -14.36
N GLU A 256 -10.60 10.14 -14.06
CA GLU A 256 -11.46 10.94 -14.92
C GLU A 256 -11.05 12.42 -14.95
N LEU A 257 -10.52 12.94 -13.84
CA LEU A 257 -9.93 14.28 -13.80
C LEU A 257 -8.68 14.34 -14.70
N GLY A 258 -7.82 13.33 -14.64
CA GLY A 258 -6.65 13.21 -15.52
C GLY A 258 -7.03 13.08 -17.00
N LEU A 259 -8.13 12.38 -17.31
CA LEU A 259 -8.72 12.35 -18.65
C LEU A 259 -9.17 13.75 -19.08
N CYS A 260 -9.85 14.51 -18.21
CA CYS A 260 -10.24 15.89 -18.49
C CYS A 260 -9.03 16.82 -18.71
N MET A 261 -7.93 16.65 -17.96
CA MET A 261 -6.69 17.41 -18.19
C MET A 261 -6.08 17.07 -19.55
N PHE A 262 -5.96 15.78 -19.92
CA PHE A 262 -5.48 15.36 -21.24
C PHE A 262 -6.37 15.86 -22.38
N GLN A 263 -7.70 15.81 -22.20
CA GLN A 263 -8.66 16.34 -23.17
C GLN A 263 -8.49 17.86 -23.35
N LEU A 264 -8.32 18.62 -22.27
CA LEU A 264 -8.10 20.07 -22.34
C LEU A 264 -6.73 20.40 -22.96
N GLU A 265 -5.67 19.70 -22.61
CA GLU A 265 -4.32 19.90 -23.18
C GLU A 265 -4.31 19.70 -24.70
N ASN A 266 -5.01 18.67 -25.21
CA ASN A 266 -5.20 18.41 -26.64
C ASN A 266 -6.11 19.44 -27.35
N LEU A 267 -6.99 20.13 -26.63
CA LEU A 267 -7.80 21.23 -27.15
C LEU A 267 -7.01 22.54 -27.16
N VAL A 268 -6.17 22.79 -26.17
CA VAL A 268 -5.23 23.93 -26.14
C VAL A 268 -4.20 23.77 -27.28
N GLN A 269 -3.70 22.56 -27.54
CA GLN A 269 -2.82 22.28 -28.68
C GLN A 269 -3.47 22.60 -30.04
N GLU A 270 -4.77 22.35 -30.21
CA GLU A 270 -5.50 22.57 -31.46
C GLU A 270 -5.94 24.03 -31.65
N LEU A 271 -6.41 24.68 -30.58
CA LEU A 271 -7.07 25.99 -30.65
C LEU A 271 -6.13 27.15 -30.28
N LEU A 272 -5.08 26.88 -29.48
CA LEU A 272 -4.11 27.85 -28.97
C LEU A 272 -2.66 27.29 -29.11
N PRO A 273 -2.23 26.85 -30.31
CA PRO A 273 -0.97 26.10 -30.49
C PRO A 273 0.27 26.83 -29.96
N ASP A 274 0.36 28.15 -30.17
CA ASP A 274 1.47 28.97 -29.69
C ASP A 274 1.60 28.91 -28.16
N LEU A 275 0.44 28.93 -27.47
CA LEU A 275 0.36 28.86 -26.01
C LEU A 275 0.70 27.46 -25.49
N HIS A 276 0.30 26.42 -26.22
CA HIS A 276 0.68 25.03 -25.91
C HIS A 276 2.21 24.82 -26.03
N VAL A 277 2.84 25.32 -27.09
CA VAL A 277 4.30 25.26 -27.27
C VAL A 277 5.01 26.06 -26.18
N HIS A 278 4.51 27.24 -25.83
CA HIS A 278 5.06 28.03 -24.72
C HIS A 278 4.96 27.28 -23.39
N PHE A 279 3.78 26.76 -23.03
CA PHE A 279 3.56 25.97 -21.82
C PHE A 279 4.46 24.72 -21.77
N GLN A 280 4.66 24.02 -22.90
CA GLN A 280 5.63 22.92 -22.98
C GLN A 280 7.08 23.39 -22.71
N SER A 281 7.49 24.54 -23.26
CA SER A 281 8.83 25.11 -22.99
C SER A 281 9.04 25.42 -21.50
N GLN A 282 7.98 25.85 -20.81
CA GLN A 282 7.97 26.15 -19.38
C GLN A 282 7.70 24.93 -18.48
N SER A 283 7.57 23.72 -19.07
CA SER A 283 7.13 22.49 -18.37
C SER A 283 5.80 22.63 -17.61
N PHE A 284 4.93 23.54 -18.06
CA PHE A 284 3.71 23.95 -17.36
C PHE A 284 2.48 23.15 -17.83
N SER A 285 2.27 21.97 -17.26
CA SER A 285 1.13 21.10 -17.60
C SER A 285 -0.22 21.72 -17.20
N THR A 286 -1.24 21.48 -18.01
CA THR A 286 -2.66 21.84 -17.76
C THR A 286 -3.16 21.42 -16.37
N SER A 287 -2.66 20.30 -15.84
CA SER A 287 -2.99 19.80 -14.50
C SER A 287 -2.65 20.76 -13.35
N ILE A 288 -1.69 21.68 -13.55
CA ILE A 288 -1.20 22.59 -12.49
C ILE A 288 -2.25 23.67 -12.16
N TYR A 289 -2.99 24.16 -13.17
CA TYR A 289 -3.95 25.25 -13.00
C TYR A 289 -5.41 24.81 -13.17
N ALA A 290 -5.70 23.88 -14.08
CA ALA A 290 -7.10 23.55 -14.43
C ALA A 290 -7.76 22.56 -13.47
N SER A 291 -7.04 21.88 -12.58
CA SER A 291 -7.64 20.91 -11.65
C SER A 291 -8.69 21.53 -10.73
N SER A 292 -8.50 22.76 -10.24
CA SER A 292 -9.51 23.47 -9.45
C SER A 292 -10.74 23.85 -10.30
N TRP A 293 -10.53 24.28 -11.54
CA TRP A 293 -11.60 24.69 -12.46
C TRP A 293 -12.64 23.59 -12.66
N PHE A 294 -12.18 22.34 -12.85
CA PHE A 294 -13.06 21.18 -12.99
C PHE A 294 -13.64 20.72 -11.64
N LEU A 295 -12.81 20.59 -10.60
CA LEU A 295 -13.25 20.07 -9.29
C LEU A 295 -14.17 21.02 -8.52
N THR A 296 -14.19 22.31 -8.83
CA THR A 296 -15.09 23.28 -8.16
C THR A 296 -16.01 24.03 -9.13
N LEU A 297 -16.03 23.69 -10.43
CA LEU A 297 -16.83 24.40 -11.44
C LEU A 297 -16.56 25.92 -11.43
N PHE A 298 -15.27 26.28 -11.40
CA PHE A 298 -14.72 27.65 -11.28
C PHE A 298 -15.09 28.47 -10.03
N THR A 299 -15.92 27.97 -9.11
CA THR A 299 -16.34 28.69 -7.87
C THR A 299 -15.21 29.17 -6.95
N THR A 300 -14.01 28.62 -7.08
CA THR A 300 -12.80 29.02 -6.32
C THR A 300 -11.90 29.99 -7.07
N THR A 301 -12.24 30.33 -8.31
CA THR A 301 -11.42 31.13 -9.24
C THR A 301 -12.17 32.36 -9.75
N LEU A 302 -13.49 32.28 -9.91
CA LEU A 302 -14.36 33.35 -10.40
C LEU A 302 -15.41 33.71 -9.34
N SER A 303 -15.81 34.98 -9.30
CA SER A 303 -16.82 35.53 -8.40
C SER A 303 -18.19 34.86 -8.51
N LEU A 304 -18.96 34.95 -7.43
CA LEU A 304 -20.28 34.31 -7.31
C LEU A 304 -21.26 34.59 -8.47
N PRO A 305 -21.37 35.81 -9.04
CA PRO A 305 -22.26 36.05 -10.18
C PRO A 305 -21.88 35.22 -11.41
N LEU A 306 -20.58 35.20 -11.76
CA LEU A 306 -20.06 34.48 -12.92
C LEU A 306 -20.06 32.96 -12.68
N ALA A 307 -19.73 32.51 -11.46
CA ALA A 307 -19.86 31.12 -11.06
C ALA A 307 -21.32 30.62 -11.14
N CYS A 308 -22.31 31.45 -10.76
CA CYS A 308 -23.72 31.15 -10.98
C CYS A 308 -24.07 31.06 -12.48
N ARG A 309 -23.56 31.95 -13.34
CA ARG A 309 -23.79 31.90 -14.80
C ARG A 309 -23.17 30.66 -15.45
N ILE A 310 -22.07 30.15 -14.90
CA ILE A 310 -21.48 28.87 -15.29
C ILE A 310 -22.34 27.69 -14.79
N MET A 311 -22.84 27.74 -13.55
CA MET A 311 -23.75 26.72 -12.99
C MET A 311 -25.08 26.64 -13.76
N ASP A 312 -25.68 27.79 -14.11
CA ASP A 312 -26.88 27.91 -14.94
C ASP A 312 -26.76 27.02 -16.20
N VAL A 313 -25.65 27.16 -16.94
CA VAL A 313 -25.39 26.40 -18.18
C VAL A 313 -24.89 24.99 -17.91
N PHE A 314 -24.10 24.75 -16.86
CA PHE A 314 -23.61 23.43 -16.49
C PHE A 314 -24.75 22.44 -16.19
N LEU A 315 -25.80 22.88 -15.51
CA LEU A 315 -26.99 22.06 -15.28
C LEU A 315 -27.80 21.77 -16.57
N SER A 316 -27.64 22.59 -17.62
CA SER A 316 -28.36 22.43 -18.89
C SER A 316 -27.57 21.65 -19.96
N GLU A 317 -26.25 21.85 -20.04
CA GLU A 317 -25.36 21.29 -21.08
C GLU A 317 -24.28 20.33 -20.53
N GLY A 318 -24.06 20.31 -19.22
CA GLY A 318 -23.05 19.48 -18.56
C GLY A 318 -21.61 19.95 -18.75
N ILE A 319 -20.66 19.03 -18.50
CA ILE A 319 -19.22 19.30 -18.42
C ILE A 319 -18.60 19.95 -19.67
N GLU A 320 -19.28 19.95 -20.83
CA GLU A 320 -18.79 20.64 -22.03
C GLU A 320 -18.60 22.15 -21.80
N ILE A 321 -19.43 22.79 -20.96
CA ILE A 321 -19.23 24.21 -20.62
C ILE A 321 -17.92 24.44 -19.86
N VAL A 322 -17.45 23.47 -19.06
CA VAL A 322 -16.21 23.61 -18.29
C VAL A 322 -14.99 23.67 -19.21
N PHE A 323 -14.97 22.84 -20.27
CA PHE A 323 -13.96 22.94 -21.33
C PHE A 323 -14.04 24.28 -22.08
N LYS A 324 -15.25 24.73 -22.44
CA LYS A 324 -15.46 26.02 -23.13
C LYS A 324 -14.98 27.22 -22.31
N VAL A 325 -15.32 27.28 -21.03
CA VAL A 325 -14.90 28.35 -20.11
C VAL A 325 -13.39 28.31 -19.86
N ALA A 326 -12.79 27.12 -19.69
CA ALA A 326 -11.34 26.96 -19.57
C ALA A 326 -10.60 27.48 -20.82
N LEU A 327 -11.10 27.17 -22.02
CA LEU A 327 -10.54 27.64 -23.29
C LEU A 327 -10.80 29.14 -23.51
N ALA A 328 -11.94 29.68 -23.09
CA ALA A 328 -12.24 31.11 -23.14
C ALA A 328 -11.29 31.92 -22.26
N LEU A 329 -11.02 31.47 -21.03
CA LEU A 329 -10.03 32.07 -20.13
C LEU A 329 -8.64 32.11 -20.78
N LEU A 330 -8.15 30.97 -21.29
CA LEU A 330 -6.84 30.89 -21.94
C LEU A 330 -6.78 31.72 -23.24
N THR A 331 -7.90 31.87 -23.96
CA THR A 331 -7.99 32.74 -25.13
C THR A 331 -7.91 34.22 -24.75
N LEU A 332 -8.63 34.63 -23.70
CA LEU A 332 -8.66 36.00 -23.18
C LEU A 332 -7.29 36.46 -22.67
N GLY A 333 -6.52 35.56 -22.04
CA GLY A 333 -5.17 35.84 -21.55
C GLY A 333 -4.03 35.53 -22.52
N LYS A 334 -4.30 35.02 -23.73
CA LYS A 334 -3.28 34.43 -24.62
C LYS A 334 -2.06 35.32 -24.82
N ASN A 335 -2.29 36.59 -25.14
CA ASN A 335 -1.23 37.52 -25.53
C ASN A 335 -0.30 37.85 -24.36
N ASP A 336 -0.83 37.97 -23.14
CA ASP A 336 -0.04 38.21 -21.93
C ASP A 336 0.74 36.94 -21.56
N LEU A 337 0.06 35.79 -21.52
CA LEU A 337 0.62 34.49 -21.11
C LEU A 337 1.84 34.05 -21.91
N LEU A 338 1.90 34.37 -23.21
CA LEU A 338 3.02 34.08 -24.11
C LEU A 338 4.33 34.80 -23.73
N SER A 339 4.27 35.82 -22.87
CA SER A 339 5.44 36.59 -22.42
C SER A 339 5.97 36.22 -21.03
N LEU A 340 5.29 35.32 -20.33
CA LEU A 340 5.51 35.01 -18.91
C LEU A 340 6.29 33.71 -18.70
N ASP A 341 7.04 33.63 -17.61
CA ASP A 341 7.68 32.40 -17.12
C ASP A 341 6.73 31.51 -16.31
N MET A 342 7.16 30.30 -15.96
CA MET A 342 6.36 29.29 -15.26
C MET A 342 5.64 29.81 -13.99
N GLU A 343 6.33 30.56 -13.12
CA GLU A 343 5.74 31.12 -11.90
C GLU A 343 4.78 32.27 -12.21
N SER A 344 5.16 33.18 -13.12
CA SER A 344 4.34 34.31 -13.52
C SER A 344 3.07 33.87 -14.25
N ILE A 345 3.12 32.82 -15.08
CA ILE A 345 1.95 32.19 -15.70
C ILE A 345 0.96 31.75 -14.62
N LEU A 346 1.40 31.00 -13.61
CA LEU A 346 0.50 30.49 -12.56
C LEU A 346 -0.15 31.63 -11.77
N LYS A 347 0.66 32.63 -11.38
CA LYS A 347 0.19 33.84 -10.68
C LYS A 347 -0.81 34.66 -11.51
N TYR A 348 -0.56 34.79 -12.81
CA TYR A 348 -1.43 35.50 -13.75
C TYR A 348 -2.78 34.78 -13.93
N ILE A 349 -2.75 33.45 -14.12
CA ILE A 349 -3.95 32.61 -14.22
C ILE A 349 -4.80 32.67 -12.93
N GLN A 350 -4.16 32.80 -11.76
CA GLN A 350 -4.85 32.85 -10.46
C GLN A 350 -5.41 34.24 -10.07
N LYS A 351 -4.97 35.34 -10.69
CA LYS A 351 -5.32 36.71 -10.24
C LYS A 351 -5.78 37.66 -11.33
N GLU A 352 -5.01 37.78 -12.41
CA GLU A 352 -5.31 38.73 -13.49
C GLU A 352 -6.38 38.17 -14.44
N LEU A 353 -6.34 36.85 -14.69
CA LEU A 353 -7.26 36.17 -15.60
C LEU A 353 -8.73 36.21 -15.13
N PRO A 354 -9.05 36.00 -13.83
CA PRO A 354 -10.39 36.25 -13.29
C PRO A 354 -10.84 37.69 -13.48
N ALA A 355 -10.01 38.67 -13.11
CA ALA A 355 -10.35 40.08 -13.22
C ALA A 355 -10.65 40.51 -14.67
N LYS A 356 -9.90 39.98 -15.65
CA LYS A 356 -10.19 40.20 -17.08
C LYS A 356 -11.51 39.56 -17.52
N ALA A 357 -11.87 38.37 -17.02
CA ALA A 357 -13.13 37.70 -17.34
C ALA A 357 -14.36 38.35 -16.66
N GLU A 358 -14.16 39.02 -15.52
CA GLU A 358 -15.21 39.68 -14.75
C GLU A 358 -15.53 41.10 -15.23
N ALA A 359 -14.59 41.74 -15.94
CA ALA A 359 -14.76 43.08 -16.52
C ALA A 359 -15.89 43.15 -17.57
N ASP A 360 -16.13 42.06 -18.31
CA ASP A 360 -17.29 41.88 -19.19
C ASP A 360 -17.72 40.40 -19.19
N GLN A 361 -18.59 40.07 -18.24
CA GLN A 361 -19.05 38.70 -18.01
C GLN A 361 -19.85 38.14 -19.19
N ASP A 362 -20.63 38.97 -19.89
CA ASP A 362 -21.46 38.52 -21.00
C ASP A 362 -20.63 38.38 -22.29
N ALA A 363 -19.67 39.26 -22.58
CA ALA A 363 -18.72 39.01 -23.67
C ALA A 363 -17.86 37.76 -23.40
N PHE A 364 -17.44 37.52 -22.16
CA PHE A 364 -16.71 36.33 -21.76
C PHE A 364 -17.54 35.04 -21.91
N MET A 365 -18.79 35.02 -21.43
CA MET A 365 -19.67 33.85 -21.61
C MET A 365 -20.03 33.63 -23.08
N ASN A 366 -20.25 34.68 -23.86
CA ASN A 366 -20.45 34.58 -25.31
C ASN A 366 -19.21 34.02 -26.03
N LEU A 367 -18.00 34.44 -25.66
CA LEU A 367 -16.75 33.85 -26.16
C LEU A 367 -16.73 32.34 -25.88
N ALA A 368 -17.05 31.90 -24.66
CA ALA A 368 -17.16 30.49 -24.32
C ALA A 368 -18.20 29.75 -25.19
N TYR A 369 -19.35 30.35 -25.48
CA TYR A 369 -20.37 29.74 -26.35
C TYR A 369 -19.92 29.60 -27.82
N THR A 370 -19.02 30.46 -28.32
CA THR A 370 -18.47 30.31 -29.70
C THR A 370 -17.51 29.12 -29.85
N ILE A 371 -16.91 28.64 -28.76
CA ILE A 371 -15.90 27.58 -28.78
C ILE A 371 -16.55 26.21 -29.02
N LYS A 372 -16.20 25.58 -30.15
CA LYS A 372 -16.78 24.31 -30.62
C LYS A 372 -15.97 23.11 -30.15
N VAL A 373 -16.40 22.47 -29.07
CA VAL A 373 -15.86 21.19 -28.59
C VAL A 373 -16.46 20.06 -29.43
N ASN A 374 -15.64 19.27 -30.12
CA ASN A 374 -16.13 18.19 -31.00
C ASN A 374 -16.32 16.87 -30.21
N PRO A 375 -17.56 16.37 -29.99
CA PRO A 375 -17.79 15.19 -29.16
C PRO A 375 -17.22 13.89 -29.76
N LYS A 376 -17.02 13.82 -31.09
CA LYS A 376 -16.31 12.68 -31.71
C LYS A 376 -14.80 12.73 -31.40
N LYS A 377 -14.21 13.92 -31.31
CA LYS A 377 -12.80 14.09 -30.89
C LYS A 377 -12.64 13.78 -29.41
N MET A 378 -13.53 14.25 -28.54
CA MET A 378 -13.47 13.95 -27.09
C MET A 378 -13.48 12.44 -26.82
N LYS A 379 -14.35 11.68 -27.49
CA LYS A 379 -14.40 10.20 -27.42
C LYS A 379 -13.23 9.49 -28.11
N LYS A 380 -12.49 10.16 -28.99
CA LYS A 380 -11.22 9.66 -29.53
C LYS A 380 -10.10 9.83 -28.49
N LEU A 381 -9.97 11.03 -27.94
CA LEU A 381 -8.99 11.35 -26.88
C LEU A 381 -9.18 10.47 -25.63
N GLU A 382 -10.43 10.13 -25.29
CA GLU A 382 -10.79 9.16 -24.24
C GLU A 382 -10.19 7.76 -24.48
N LYS A 383 -10.24 7.27 -25.73
CA LYS A 383 -9.64 5.99 -26.13
C LYS A 383 -8.11 6.05 -26.17
N GLU A 384 -7.55 7.17 -26.61
CA GLU A 384 -6.09 7.37 -26.64
C GLU A 384 -5.52 7.47 -25.21
N TYR A 385 -6.18 8.22 -24.32
CA TYR A 385 -5.82 8.31 -22.90
C TYR A 385 -5.92 6.97 -22.17
N THR A 386 -6.98 6.19 -22.40
CA THR A 386 -7.13 4.86 -21.78
C THR A 386 -6.09 3.86 -22.29
N VAL A 387 -5.67 3.93 -23.56
CA VAL A 387 -4.51 3.15 -24.07
C VAL A 387 -3.20 3.61 -23.42
N ILE A 388 -2.98 4.92 -23.27
CA ILE A 388 -1.79 5.46 -22.58
C ILE A 388 -1.76 4.98 -21.12
N LYS A 389 -2.86 5.11 -20.37
CA LYS A 389 -2.91 4.73 -18.94
C LYS A 389 -2.88 3.23 -18.70
N THR A 390 -3.45 2.40 -19.57
CA THR A 390 -3.28 0.94 -19.47
C THR A 390 -1.83 0.52 -19.76
N LYS A 391 -1.15 1.17 -20.71
CA LYS A 391 0.28 0.97 -20.93
C LYS A 391 1.11 1.41 -19.72
N GLU A 392 0.92 2.63 -19.21
CA GLU A 392 1.63 3.11 -18.01
C GLU A 392 1.44 2.18 -16.80
N GLN A 393 0.24 1.65 -16.58
CA GLN A 393 -0.02 0.69 -15.50
C GLN A 393 0.72 -0.64 -15.72
N GLY A 394 0.82 -1.11 -16.97
CA GLY A 394 1.66 -2.25 -17.36
C GLY A 394 3.14 -1.99 -17.08
N ASP A 395 3.67 -0.85 -17.54
CA ASP A 395 5.06 -0.44 -17.34
C ASP A 395 5.40 -0.31 -15.83
N ILE A 396 4.48 0.23 -15.01
CA ILE A 396 4.60 0.30 -13.55
C ILE A 396 4.56 -1.09 -12.89
N ALA A 397 3.74 -2.02 -13.41
CA ALA A 397 3.69 -3.40 -12.92
C ALA A 397 4.99 -4.15 -13.24
N VAL A 398 5.49 -4.06 -14.48
CA VAL A 398 6.78 -4.61 -14.89
C VAL A 398 7.92 -4.03 -14.06
N LEU A 399 7.95 -2.70 -13.85
CA LEU A 399 8.95 -2.04 -13.00
C LEU A 399 8.88 -2.52 -11.53
N ARG A 400 7.68 -2.86 -11.02
CA ARG A 400 7.52 -3.45 -9.68
C ARG A 400 8.08 -4.87 -9.62
N CYS A 401 7.79 -5.71 -10.60
CA CYS A 401 8.35 -7.06 -10.71
C CYS A 401 9.89 -7.01 -10.81
N LEU A 402 10.44 -6.19 -11.71
CA LEU A 402 11.88 -6.01 -11.85
C LEU A 402 12.55 -5.51 -10.57
N ARG A 403 11.90 -4.62 -9.79
CA ARG A 403 12.40 -4.17 -8.47
C ARG A 403 12.40 -5.28 -7.42
N GLN A 404 11.39 -6.16 -7.43
CA GLN A 404 11.32 -7.32 -6.55
C GLN A 404 12.38 -8.37 -6.92
N GLU A 405 12.53 -8.66 -8.21
CA GLU A 405 13.56 -9.56 -8.74
C GLU A 405 14.97 -9.06 -8.41
N ASN A 406 15.26 -7.77 -8.67
CA ASN A 406 16.54 -7.15 -8.28
C ASN A 406 16.82 -7.23 -6.77
N ARG A 407 15.79 -7.21 -5.91
CA ARG A 407 15.96 -7.42 -4.47
C ARG A 407 16.36 -8.86 -4.15
N LEU A 408 15.72 -9.84 -4.77
CA LEU A 408 16.04 -11.27 -4.59
C LEU A 408 17.43 -11.60 -5.16
N LEU A 409 17.80 -11.06 -6.32
CA LEU A 409 19.13 -11.22 -6.91
C LEU A 409 20.22 -10.63 -6.00
N LYS A 410 20.01 -9.44 -5.42
CA LYS A 410 20.95 -8.85 -4.43
C LYS A 410 21.09 -9.73 -3.19
N GLN A 411 20.00 -10.27 -2.65
CA GLN A 411 20.06 -11.21 -1.53
C GLN A 411 20.79 -12.51 -1.90
N ARG A 412 20.65 -13.00 -3.14
CA ARG A 412 21.38 -14.19 -3.59
C ARG A 412 22.88 -13.93 -3.78
N VAL A 413 23.26 -12.75 -4.28
CA VAL A 413 24.66 -12.30 -4.35
C VAL A 413 25.25 -12.20 -2.94
N GLU A 414 24.58 -11.52 -2.00
CA GLU A 414 25.04 -11.38 -0.61
C GLU A 414 25.24 -12.73 0.09
N LEU A 415 24.40 -13.73 -0.21
CA LEU A 415 24.58 -15.11 0.27
C LEU A 415 25.78 -15.81 -0.38
N LEU A 416 25.95 -15.69 -1.69
CA LEU A 416 27.08 -16.27 -2.41
C LEU A 416 28.42 -15.63 -2.01
N GLU A 417 28.44 -14.33 -1.71
CA GLU A 417 29.61 -13.63 -1.17
C GLU A 417 30.02 -14.18 0.20
N LYS A 418 29.05 -14.45 1.09
CA LYS A 418 29.28 -15.08 2.40
C LYS A 418 29.68 -16.55 2.30
N GLU A 419 29.06 -17.31 1.40
CA GLU A 419 29.47 -18.69 1.07
C GLU A 419 30.92 -18.70 0.55
N SER A 420 31.30 -17.73 -0.29
CA SER A 420 32.65 -17.57 -0.84
C SER A 420 33.68 -17.12 0.21
N SER A 421 33.35 -16.18 1.10
CA SER A 421 34.27 -15.77 2.17
C SER A 421 34.52 -16.91 3.15
N ALA A 422 33.47 -17.62 3.57
CA ALA A 422 33.58 -18.79 4.44
C ALA A 422 34.29 -19.99 3.76
N LEU A 423 34.32 -20.06 2.42
CA LEU A 423 35.18 -21.00 1.69
C LEU A 423 36.64 -20.55 1.70
N ALA A 424 36.92 -19.27 1.46
CA ALA A 424 38.27 -18.71 1.50
C ALA A 424 38.91 -18.82 2.90
N GLU A 425 38.17 -18.48 3.96
CA GLU A 425 38.59 -18.62 5.36
C GLU A 425 38.95 -20.07 5.71
N ARG A 426 38.13 -21.04 5.29
CA ARG A 426 38.42 -22.48 5.49
C ARG A 426 39.63 -22.94 4.70
N LEU A 427 39.86 -22.41 3.50
CA LEU A 427 41.01 -22.76 2.66
C LEU A 427 42.31 -22.18 3.24
N VAL A 428 42.29 -20.92 3.69
CA VAL A 428 43.40 -20.26 4.40
C VAL A 428 43.70 -20.99 5.70
N LYS A 429 42.69 -21.27 6.54
CA LYS A 429 42.89 -22.05 7.76
C LYS A 429 43.49 -23.42 7.44
N GLY A 430 42.93 -24.14 6.48
CA GLY A 430 43.48 -25.43 6.05
C GLY A 430 44.87 -25.34 5.39
N GLN A 431 45.41 -24.15 5.07
CA GLN A 431 46.82 -23.96 4.72
C GLN A 431 47.68 -23.70 5.96
N VAL A 432 47.19 -22.90 6.91
CA VAL A 432 47.85 -22.68 8.21
C VAL A 432 47.98 -23.98 9.00
N ASP A 433 46.87 -24.72 9.20
CA ASP A 433 46.84 -26.02 9.90
C ASP A 433 47.85 -27.03 9.32
N ARG A 434 48.16 -26.95 8.01
CA ARG A 434 49.19 -27.78 7.35
C ARG A 434 50.60 -27.25 7.57
N ALA A 435 50.82 -25.94 7.48
CA ALA A 435 52.13 -25.34 7.73
C ALA A 435 52.57 -25.54 9.19
N GLU A 436 51.64 -25.43 10.14
CA GLU A 436 51.87 -25.73 11.56
C GLU A 436 52.25 -27.22 11.75
N GLY A 437 51.53 -28.16 11.11
CA GLY A 437 51.88 -29.58 11.15
C GLY A 437 53.23 -29.93 10.47
N GLU A 438 53.61 -29.20 9.41
CA GLU A 438 54.94 -29.32 8.78
C GLU A 438 56.04 -28.78 9.70
N GLU A 439 55.80 -27.70 10.46
CA GLU A 439 56.74 -27.20 11.47
C GLU A 439 56.85 -28.14 12.68
N GLU A 440 55.74 -28.65 13.21
CA GLU A 440 55.73 -29.63 14.31
C GLU A 440 56.47 -30.92 13.94
N THR A 441 56.20 -31.48 12.75
CA THR A 441 56.89 -32.69 12.29
C THR A 441 58.38 -32.46 12.03
N PHE A 442 58.78 -31.27 11.57
CA PHE A 442 60.19 -30.89 11.47
C PHE A 442 60.86 -30.74 12.85
N ALA A 443 60.17 -30.12 13.82
CA ALA A 443 60.65 -29.99 15.20
C ALA A 443 60.83 -31.36 15.88
N LEU A 444 59.85 -32.25 15.76
CA LEU A 444 59.91 -33.63 16.23
C LEU A 444 61.02 -34.43 15.54
N ALA A 445 61.21 -34.27 14.23
CA ALA A 445 62.30 -34.94 13.51
C ALA A 445 63.69 -34.49 14.03
N ARG A 446 63.85 -33.19 14.32
CA ARG A 446 65.06 -32.63 14.93
C ARG A 446 65.30 -33.17 16.35
N GLU A 447 64.26 -33.26 17.17
CA GLU A 447 64.34 -33.80 18.53
C GLU A 447 64.64 -35.31 18.54
N VAL A 448 63.97 -36.09 17.70
CA VAL A 448 64.29 -37.51 17.49
C VAL A 448 65.74 -37.70 17.01
N GLN A 449 66.27 -36.81 16.17
CA GLN A 449 67.68 -36.86 15.78
C GLN A 449 68.62 -36.54 16.95
N ALA A 450 68.28 -35.58 17.81
CA ALA A 450 69.03 -35.26 19.02
C ALA A 450 69.03 -36.42 20.03
N LEU A 451 67.86 -37.02 20.29
CA LEU A 451 67.70 -38.20 21.16
C LEU A 451 68.46 -39.42 20.61
N ARG A 452 68.47 -39.63 19.29
CA ARG A 452 69.30 -40.68 18.66
C ARG A 452 70.80 -40.46 18.88
N ARG A 453 71.30 -39.22 18.79
CA ARG A 453 72.70 -38.89 19.10
C ARG A 453 73.00 -39.13 20.58
N ALA A 454 72.17 -38.61 21.49
CA ALA A 454 72.34 -38.82 22.93
C ALA A 454 72.31 -40.31 23.33
N ASN A 455 71.50 -41.14 22.66
CA ASN A 455 71.48 -42.59 22.86
C ASN A 455 72.75 -43.28 22.33
N MET A 456 73.28 -42.86 21.17
CA MET A 456 74.58 -43.34 20.67
C MET A 456 75.72 -42.97 21.62
N ASP A 457 75.75 -41.72 22.11
CA ASP A 457 76.73 -41.26 23.10
C ASP A 457 76.61 -42.05 24.42
N ALA A 458 75.38 -42.32 24.87
CA ALA A 458 75.12 -43.14 26.05
C ALA A 458 75.55 -44.61 25.85
N GLN A 459 75.33 -45.19 24.66
CA GLN A 459 75.81 -46.53 24.31
C GLN A 459 77.34 -46.60 24.24
N GLN A 460 78.02 -45.56 23.72
CA GLN A 460 79.48 -45.48 23.77
C GLN A 460 80.00 -45.36 25.21
N ARG A 461 79.37 -44.53 26.05
CA ARG A 461 79.70 -44.44 27.48
C ARG A 461 79.44 -45.75 28.21
N LEU A 462 78.37 -46.47 27.87
CA LEU A 462 78.08 -47.80 28.43
C LEU A 462 79.12 -48.82 28.00
N ALA A 463 79.56 -48.81 26.74
CA ALA A 463 80.62 -49.69 26.24
C ALA A 463 81.97 -49.41 26.94
N VAL A 464 82.36 -48.14 27.06
CA VAL A 464 83.54 -47.73 27.84
C VAL A 464 83.40 -48.16 29.30
N ALA A 465 82.26 -47.92 29.94
CA ALA A 465 82.01 -48.39 31.30
C ALA A 465 82.00 -49.92 31.43
N GLN A 466 81.63 -50.67 30.39
CA GLN A 466 81.69 -52.14 30.34
C GLN A 466 83.11 -52.68 30.05
N ASP A 467 83.97 -51.89 29.39
CA ASP A 467 85.40 -52.20 29.25
C ASP A 467 86.17 -51.83 30.52
N GLU A 468 85.83 -50.70 31.16
CA GLU A 468 86.28 -50.33 32.51
C GLU A 468 85.83 -51.38 33.53
N ILE A 469 84.55 -51.77 33.56
CA ILE A 469 84.05 -52.85 34.41
C ILE A 469 84.78 -54.16 34.10
N ARG A 470 85.01 -54.55 32.84
CA ARG A 470 85.79 -55.77 32.55
C ARG A 470 87.25 -55.68 32.97
N SER A 471 87.86 -54.50 32.90
CA SER A 471 89.22 -54.27 33.43
C SER A 471 89.23 -54.32 34.97
N LEU A 472 88.21 -53.77 35.61
CA LEU A 472 88.03 -53.82 37.05
C LEU A 472 87.72 -55.25 37.50
N GLU A 473 86.87 -55.99 36.80
CA GLU A 473 86.59 -57.43 36.99
C GLU A 473 87.85 -58.28 36.80
N MET A 474 88.75 -57.92 35.87
CA MET A 474 90.09 -58.54 35.81
C MET A 474 90.91 -58.22 37.06
N THR A 475 91.05 -56.95 37.45
CA THR A 475 91.79 -56.61 38.69
C THR A 475 91.10 -57.11 39.97
N ILE A 476 89.79 -57.36 39.92
CA ILE A 476 88.98 -57.95 40.99
C ILE A 476 89.08 -59.48 40.94
N ALA A 477 89.35 -60.12 39.79
CA ALA A 477 89.75 -61.52 39.75
C ALA A 477 91.18 -61.70 40.33
N GLU A 478 92.10 -60.79 39.99
CA GLU A 478 93.45 -60.73 40.58
C GLU A 478 93.41 -60.44 42.09
N ASN A 479 92.47 -59.63 42.58
CA ASN A 479 92.27 -59.37 44.02
C ASN A 479 91.35 -60.38 44.73
N ASN A 480 90.42 -61.06 44.06
CA ASN A 480 89.60 -62.15 44.62
C ASN A 480 90.37 -63.48 44.66
N SER A 481 91.59 -63.54 44.10
CA SER A 481 92.62 -64.45 44.57
C SER A 481 93.00 -64.25 46.06
N ARG A 482 92.52 -63.18 46.72
CA ARG A 482 92.84 -62.83 48.12
C ARG A 482 91.65 -62.56 49.05
N GLN A 483 90.42 -62.37 48.56
CA GLN A 483 89.27 -62.12 49.45
C GLN A 483 87.93 -62.63 48.93
N SER A 484 86.99 -62.80 49.86
CA SER A 484 85.78 -63.65 49.75
C SER A 484 84.50 -62.86 50.02
N SER A 485 83.39 -63.32 49.43
CA SER A 485 81.99 -63.22 49.90
C SER A 485 81.41 -61.85 50.28
N LEU A 486 80.28 -61.46 49.65
CA LEU A 486 78.94 -61.62 50.25
C LEU A 486 77.81 -61.43 49.20
N GLU A 487 76.55 -61.36 49.64
CA GLU A 487 75.33 -61.58 48.83
C GLU A 487 74.46 -60.33 48.61
N GLY A 488 73.55 -60.40 47.62
CA GLY A 488 72.13 -60.06 47.84
C GLY A 488 71.56 -58.80 47.16
N ILE A 489 70.36 -58.96 46.59
CA ILE A 489 69.12 -58.17 46.85
C ILE A 489 68.04 -58.57 45.82
N GLU A 490 66.84 -58.93 46.29
CA GLU A 490 65.62 -59.06 45.48
C GLU A 490 64.60 -57.98 45.87
N SER A 491 64.19 -57.12 44.93
CA SER A 491 62.91 -56.38 44.98
C SER A 491 62.69 -55.57 43.69
N ASN A 492 61.73 -55.97 42.83
CA ASN A 492 61.18 -55.05 41.79
C ASN A 492 59.89 -55.51 41.06
N ASN A 493 59.55 -56.81 41.04
CA ASN A 493 58.51 -57.34 40.13
C ASN A 493 57.13 -56.66 40.21
N ALA A 494 56.68 -56.23 41.40
CA ALA A 494 55.32 -55.73 41.59
C ALA A 494 54.96 -54.48 40.74
N LYS A 495 55.93 -53.63 40.39
CA LYS A 495 55.67 -52.39 39.63
C LYS A 495 55.53 -52.61 38.12
N GLY A 496 56.14 -53.66 37.57
CA GLY A 496 56.09 -53.95 36.13
C GLY A 496 54.70 -54.42 35.68
N GLU A 497 54.08 -55.30 36.46
CA GLU A 497 52.76 -55.87 36.13
C GLU A 497 51.63 -54.84 36.18
N GLU A 498 51.71 -53.87 37.10
CA GLU A 498 50.74 -52.77 37.21
C GLU A 498 50.74 -51.90 35.96
N LEU A 499 51.93 -51.51 35.49
CA LEU A 499 52.12 -50.69 34.30
C LEU A 499 51.66 -51.43 33.03
N ALA A 500 52.00 -52.72 32.89
CA ALA A 500 51.53 -53.56 31.79
C ALA A 500 50.00 -53.65 31.74
N ARG A 501 49.34 -53.85 32.89
CA ARG A 501 47.87 -53.86 33.01
C ARG A 501 47.21 -52.50 32.75
N CYS A 502 47.93 -51.38 32.85
CA CYS A 502 47.42 -50.08 32.40
C CYS A 502 47.51 -49.94 30.87
N LEU A 503 48.70 -50.10 30.30
CA LEU A 503 48.95 -49.97 28.85
C LEU A 503 48.06 -50.89 28.01
N GLN A 504 47.79 -52.11 28.49
CA GLN A 504 46.91 -53.05 27.80
C GLN A 504 45.43 -52.60 27.77
N ARG A 505 44.95 -51.86 28.79
CA ARG A 505 43.59 -51.29 28.81
C ARG A 505 43.46 -50.11 27.86
N GLU A 506 44.47 -49.24 27.81
CA GLU A 506 44.50 -48.11 26.88
C GLU A 506 44.59 -48.56 25.42
N LEU A 507 45.39 -49.59 25.12
CA LEU A 507 45.48 -50.19 23.79
C LEU A 507 44.12 -50.76 23.31
N VAL A 508 43.35 -51.39 24.19
CA VAL A 508 42.00 -51.89 23.86
C VAL A 508 41.04 -50.73 23.60
N ARG A 509 41.07 -49.67 24.42
CA ARG A 509 40.24 -48.48 24.24
C ARG A 509 40.53 -47.78 22.92
N ALA A 510 41.81 -47.50 22.62
CA ALA A 510 42.22 -46.87 21.37
C ALA A 510 41.82 -47.68 20.12
N ARG A 511 41.75 -49.01 20.21
CA ARG A 511 41.26 -49.87 19.12
C ARG A 511 39.75 -49.83 18.94
N LEU A 512 38.97 -49.66 20.01
CA LEU A 512 37.52 -49.46 19.93
C LEU A 512 37.21 -48.08 19.32
N ASP A 513 37.80 -47.02 19.86
CA ASP A 513 37.66 -45.65 19.33
C ASP A 513 38.02 -45.57 17.83
N ALA A 514 39.05 -46.30 17.39
CA ALA A 514 39.44 -46.37 15.98
C ALA A 514 38.44 -47.16 15.12
N ALA A 515 37.86 -48.25 15.64
CA ALA A 515 36.85 -49.03 14.93
C ALA A 515 35.54 -48.25 14.75
N GLU A 516 35.11 -47.50 15.77
CA GLU A 516 33.92 -46.63 15.70
C GLU A 516 34.09 -45.48 14.69
N ARG A 517 35.25 -44.81 14.69
CA ARG A 517 35.60 -43.80 13.67
C ARG A 517 35.58 -44.39 12.25
N GLN A 518 36.12 -45.59 12.07
CA GLN A 518 36.10 -46.26 10.77
C GLN A 518 34.72 -46.79 10.37
N ALA A 519 33.78 -46.97 11.32
CA ALA A 519 32.39 -47.29 11.01
C ALA A 519 31.65 -46.05 10.49
N THR A 520 31.73 -44.93 11.22
CA THR A 520 31.10 -43.66 10.83
C THR A 520 31.67 -43.08 9.53
N GLU A 521 32.98 -43.22 9.28
CA GLU A 521 33.60 -42.85 8.00
C GLU A 521 33.00 -43.63 6.80
N ARG A 522 32.71 -44.93 6.97
CA ARG A 522 32.07 -45.73 5.91
C ARG A 522 30.62 -45.31 5.66
N GLU A 523 29.87 -45.01 6.72
CA GLU A 523 28.48 -44.55 6.64
C GLU A 523 28.37 -43.19 5.94
N LEU A 524 29.24 -42.24 6.29
CA LEU A 524 29.31 -40.93 5.64
C LEU A 524 29.69 -41.04 4.16
N ASN A 525 30.68 -41.87 3.82
CA ASN A 525 31.09 -42.09 2.42
C ASN A 525 29.97 -42.76 1.59
N ALA A 526 29.24 -43.73 2.16
CA ALA A 526 28.06 -44.30 1.51
C ALA A 526 26.98 -43.24 1.24
N ARG A 527 26.69 -42.38 2.22
CA ARG A 527 25.67 -41.33 2.09
C ARG A 527 26.08 -40.23 1.09
N ILE A 528 27.36 -39.94 0.95
CA ILE A 528 27.88 -39.04 -0.10
C ILE A 528 27.62 -39.65 -1.49
N ALA A 529 27.95 -40.93 -1.70
CA ALA A 529 27.74 -41.60 -2.98
C ALA A 529 26.26 -41.65 -3.42
N GLU A 530 25.33 -41.82 -2.47
CA GLU A 530 23.88 -41.70 -2.75
C GLU A 530 23.51 -40.30 -3.26
N LEU A 531 23.91 -39.25 -2.53
CA LEU A 531 23.58 -37.85 -2.84
C LEU A 531 24.22 -37.35 -4.16
N GLU A 532 25.39 -37.88 -4.52
CA GLU A 532 26.02 -37.65 -5.82
C GLU A 532 25.24 -38.30 -6.96
N ASN A 533 24.75 -39.53 -6.77
CA ASN A 533 23.95 -40.24 -7.77
C ASN A 533 22.57 -39.57 -7.97
N GLU A 534 21.90 -39.17 -6.88
CA GLU A 534 20.67 -38.35 -6.94
C GLU A 534 20.90 -37.04 -7.71
N ASN A 535 21.99 -36.31 -7.41
CA ASN A 535 22.38 -35.10 -8.16
C ASN A 535 22.57 -35.38 -9.65
N LYS A 536 23.22 -36.49 -9.99
CA LYS A 536 23.53 -36.88 -11.38
C LYS A 536 22.26 -37.17 -12.19
N ILE A 537 21.27 -37.82 -11.56
CA ILE A 537 19.95 -38.07 -12.15
C ILE A 537 19.20 -36.74 -12.36
N LEU A 538 19.09 -35.92 -11.32
CA LEU A 538 18.37 -34.63 -11.36
C LEU A 538 18.94 -33.66 -12.42
N ARG A 539 20.28 -33.57 -12.53
CA ARG A 539 20.94 -32.72 -13.54
C ARG A 539 20.61 -33.16 -14.96
N LYS A 540 20.59 -34.48 -15.22
CA LYS A 540 20.28 -35.02 -16.55
C LYS A 540 18.80 -34.80 -16.91
N GLN A 541 17.91 -35.02 -15.94
CA GLN A 541 16.46 -34.93 -16.16
C GLN A 541 15.96 -33.50 -16.42
N ARG A 542 16.63 -32.47 -15.85
CA ARG A 542 16.27 -31.05 -16.05
C ARG A 542 16.79 -30.43 -17.35
N VAL A 543 17.95 -30.86 -17.86
CA VAL A 543 18.61 -30.18 -18.99
C VAL A 543 18.16 -30.76 -20.33
N ASP A 544 18.17 -32.08 -20.48
CA ASP A 544 18.00 -32.73 -21.78
C ASP A 544 16.59 -32.49 -22.37
N ASN A 545 15.54 -32.66 -21.56
CA ASN A 545 14.14 -32.59 -22.01
C ASN A 545 13.70 -31.19 -22.46
N ASN A 546 14.05 -30.14 -21.68
CA ASN A 546 13.57 -28.79 -21.93
C ASN A 546 14.32 -28.12 -23.09
N VAL A 547 15.63 -28.35 -23.22
CA VAL A 547 16.44 -27.71 -24.26
C VAL A 547 16.18 -28.33 -25.64
N ALA A 548 16.08 -29.66 -25.74
CA ALA A 548 15.83 -30.32 -27.03
C ALA A 548 14.47 -29.92 -27.63
N HIS A 549 13.41 -29.97 -26.83
CA HIS A 549 12.06 -29.62 -27.29
C HIS A 549 11.93 -28.16 -27.75
N LEU A 550 12.63 -27.22 -27.10
CA LEU A 550 12.70 -25.82 -27.53
C LEU A 550 13.48 -25.64 -28.84
N GLN A 551 14.51 -26.45 -29.09
CA GLN A 551 15.27 -26.42 -30.34
C GLN A 551 14.43 -26.94 -31.51
N ASP A 552 13.67 -28.04 -31.33
CA ASP A 552 12.76 -28.58 -32.34
C ASP A 552 11.63 -27.59 -32.68
N GLU A 553 11.00 -26.96 -31.68
CA GLU A 553 9.99 -25.91 -31.91
C GLU A 553 10.59 -24.75 -32.73
N LEU A 554 11.80 -24.29 -32.41
CA LEU A 554 12.46 -23.18 -33.10
C LEU A 554 12.81 -23.50 -34.56
N ILE A 555 13.28 -24.72 -34.84
CA ILE A 555 13.57 -25.18 -36.20
C ILE A 555 12.28 -25.25 -37.03
N ALA A 556 11.20 -25.82 -36.46
CA ALA A 556 9.90 -25.93 -37.12
C ALA A 556 9.19 -24.58 -37.34
N VAL A 557 9.54 -23.52 -36.62
CA VAL A 557 9.11 -22.14 -36.92
C VAL A 557 9.91 -21.57 -38.08
N LYS A 558 11.24 -21.61 -38.01
CA LYS A 558 12.13 -20.98 -39.01
C LYS A 558 11.99 -21.57 -40.41
N LEU A 559 11.73 -22.88 -40.54
CA LEU A 559 11.49 -23.50 -41.85
C LEU A 559 10.23 -22.94 -42.53
N ARG A 560 9.12 -22.84 -41.79
CA ARG A 560 7.86 -22.27 -42.31
C ARG A 560 7.99 -20.80 -42.69
N GLU A 561 8.78 -20.03 -41.93
CA GLU A 561 9.11 -18.64 -42.24
C GLU A 561 9.94 -18.50 -43.53
N ALA A 562 10.90 -19.39 -43.76
CA ALA A 562 11.72 -19.39 -44.98
C ALA A 562 10.91 -19.76 -46.23
N GLU A 563 10.07 -20.80 -46.15
CA GLU A 563 9.16 -21.23 -47.23
C GLU A 563 8.16 -20.12 -47.60
N ALA A 564 7.59 -19.46 -46.58
CA ALA A 564 6.70 -18.31 -46.75
C ALA A 564 7.38 -17.18 -47.53
N ASN A 565 8.56 -16.74 -47.09
CA ASN A 565 9.30 -15.63 -47.69
C ASN A 565 9.74 -15.90 -49.13
N LEU A 566 10.13 -17.14 -49.46
CA LEU A 566 10.40 -17.57 -50.84
C LEU A 566 9.15 -17.39 -51.73
N SER A 567 8.00 -17.94 -51.29
CA SER A 567 6.75 -17.87 -52.05
C SER A 567 6.22 -16.44 -52.28
N LEU A 568 6.67 -15.49 -51.44
CA LEU A 568 6.36 -14.07 -51.54
C LEU A 568 7.27 -13.36 -52.54
N LYS A 569 8.56 -13.70 -52.54
CA LYS A 569 9.56 -13.15 -53.46
C LYS A 569 9.23 -13.49 -54.92
N ASP A 570 8.89 -14.74 -55.20
CA ASP A 570 8.50 -15.21 -56.54
C ASP A 570 7.27 -14.45 -57.07
N LEU A 571 6.32 -14.13 -56.18
CA LEU A 571 5.12 -13.38 -56.51
C LEU A 571 5.37 -11.90 -56.76
N ARG A 572 6.21 -11.26 -55.93
CA ARG A 572 6.65 -9.88 -56.15
C ARG A 572 7.43 -9.76 -57.47
N GLN A 573 8.27 -10.73 -57.81
CA GLN A 573 8.91 -10.82 -59.13
C GLN A 573 7.86 -10.94 -60.25
N ARG A 574 6.80 -11.73 -60.06
CA ARG A 574 5.72 -11.87 -61.04
C ARG A 574 4.95 -10.57 -61.29
N VAL A 575 4.74 -9.75 -60.25
CA VAL A 575 4.12 -8.41 -60.38
C VAL A 575 5.05 -7.46 -61.12
N THR A 576 6.37 -7.48 -60.87
CA THR A 576 7.32 -6.65 -61.64
C THR A 576 7.41 -7.09 -63.11
N GLU A 577 7.46 -8.40 -63.40
CA GLU A 577 7.46 -8.93 -64.78
C GLU A 577 6.22 -8.45 -65.57
N LEU A 578 5.03 -8.49 -64.95
CA LEU A 578 3.79 -8.00 -65.56
C LEU A 578 3.76 -6.47 -65.72
N SER A 579 4.31 -5.74 -64.76
CA SER A 579 4.36 -4.27 -64.79
C SER A 579 5.33 -3.73 -65.85
N GLU A 580 6.48 -4.37 -66.03
CA GLU A 580 7.46 -4.05 -67.06
C GLU A 580 6.92 -4.37 -68.46
N ALA A 581 6.28 -5.54 -68.63
CA ALA A 581 5.59 -5.89 -69.88
C ALA A 581 4.49 -4.88 -70.24
N TRP A 582 3.77 -4.37 -69.23
CA TRP A 582 2.74 -3.34 -69.41
C TRP A 582 3.31 -1.97 -69.78
N GLN A 583 4.36 -1.51 -69.09
CA GLN A 583 5.05 -0.26 -69.46
C GLN A 583 5.60 -0.31 -70.89
N LYS A 584 6.14 -1.46 -71.31
CA LYS A 584 6.65 -1.66 -72.67
C LYS A 584 5.53 -1.55 -73.72
N HIS A 585 4.38 -2.19 -73.50
CA HIS A 585 3.22 -2.07 -74.38
C HIS A 585 2.73 -0.59 -74.49
N LEU A 586 2.68 0.13 -73.36
CA LEU A 586 2.37 1.56 -73.27
C LEU A 586 3.43 2.51 -73.88
N GLN A 587 4.59 2.00 -74.28
CA GLN A 587 5.60 2.72 -75.07
C GLN A 587 5.49 2.38 -76.56
N GLU A 588 5.35 1.09 -76.89
CA GLU A 588 5.21 0.60 -78.27
C GLU A 588 3.97 1.22 -78.95
N HIS A 589 2.80 1.21 -78.30
CA HIS A 589 1.58 1.77 -78.88
C HIS A 589 1.54 3.31 -78.94
N ARG A 590 2.48 4.01 -78.30
CA ARG A 590 2.52 5.49 -78.25
C ARG A 590 3.17 6.12 -79.49
N GLN A 591 3.77 5.33 -80.37
CA GLN A 591 4.46 5.82 -81.57
C GLN A 591 3.54 5.95 -82.79
N GLU A 592 2.38 5.30 -82.80
CA GLU A 592 1.39 5.44 -83.87
C GLU A 592 0.61 6.76 -83.72
N THR A 593 0.98 7.76 -84.53
CA THR A 593 0.31 9.07 -84.57
C THR A 593 -0.46 9.26 -85.88
N PRO A 594 -1.74 9.67 -85.86
CA PRO A 594 -2.53 9.89 -87.07
C PRO A 594 -2.11 11.19 -87.78
N PRO A 595 -2.26 11.27 -89.12
CA PRO A 595 -1.83 12.43 -89.91
C PRO A 595 -2.69 13.69 -89.69
N PRO A 596 -2.15 14.90 -89.93
CA PRO A 596 -2.82 16.15 -89.58
C PRO A 596 -4.06 16.47 -90.45
N PRO A 597 -5.08 17.17 -89.89
CA PRO A 597 -6.34 17.42 -90.58
C PRO A 597 -6.27 18.58 -91.59
N ALA A 598 -6.76 18.34 -92.81
CA ALA A 598 -7.02 19.39 -93.79
C ALA A 598 -8.37 20.10 -93.53
N GLN A 599 -8.41 21.41 -93.74
CA GLN A 599 -9.60 22.25 -93.55
C GLN A 599 -10.54 22.17 -94.77
N SER A 600 -11.87 22.04 -94.57
CA SER A 600 -12.90 22.58 -95.48
C SER A 600 -14.30 22.55 -94.83
N ASN A 601 -15.25 23.27 -95.45
CA ASN A 601 -16.54 23.69 -94.89
C ASN A 601 -17.75 22.78 -95.24
N VAL A 602 -18.69 22.72 -94.29
CA VAL A 602 -20.17 22.86 -94.47
C VAL A 602 -20.96 21.89 -95.38
N VAL A 603 -21.80 21.08 -94.72
CA VAL A 603 -23.18 20.63 -95.09
C VAL A 603 -23.47 20.03 -96.48
N SER A 604 -23.81 18.73 -96.49
CA SER A 604 -25.16 18.23 -96.85
C SER A 604 -25.32 16.75 -96.43
N ASP A 605 -26.52 16.17 -96.60
CA ASP A 605 -26.90 14.89 -95.97
C ASP A 605 -27.08 13.71 -96.97
N ILE A 606 -27.27 12.50 -96.42
CA ILE A 606 -27.70 11.24 -97.08
C ILE A 606 -26.78 10.70 -98.18
N MET A 607 -25.80 9.88 -97.78
CA MET A 607 -25.50 8.53 -98.32
C MET A 607 -24.38 7.89 -97.48
N ALA A 608 -24.40 6.57 -97.30
CA ALA A 608 -23.44 5.85 -96.46
C ALA A 608 -22.09 5.62 -97.16
N THR A 609 -21.24 6.64 -97.18
CA THR A 609 -19.90 6.56 -97.81
C THR A 609 -18.89 5.79 -96.96
N PRO A 610 -17.85 5.15 -97.57
CA PRO A 610 -16.86 4.35 -96.86
C PRO A 610 -16.16 5.07 -95.69
N LYS A 611 -16.04 6.40 -95.74
CA LYS A 611 -15.44 7.21 -94.65
C LYS A 611 -16.23 7.17 -93.33
N LYS A 612 -17.55 6.92 -93.36
CA LYS A 612 -18.33 6.70 -92.12
C LYS A 612 -18.08 5.31 -91.53
N LEU A 613 -17.91 4.28 -92.37
CA LEU A 613 -17.50 2.95 -91.91
C LEU A 613 -16.06 2.94 -91.40
N LEU A 614 -15.14 3.64 -92.09
CA LEU A 614 -13.74 3.76 -91.66
C LEU A 614 -13.65 4.42 -90.28
N ARG A 615 -14.33 5.56 -90.05
CA ARG A 615 -14.39 6.19 -88.71
C ARG A 615 -15.05 5.32 -87.64
N ALA A 616 -16.04 4.50 -88.00
CA ALA A 616 -16.65 3.56 -87.06
C ALA A 616 -15.73 2.35 -86.74
N TRP A 617 -14.81 2.02 -87.66
CA TRP A 617 -13.83 0.96 -87.49
C TRP A 617 -12.58 1.46 -86.75
N GLU A 618 -12.08 2.67 -87.06
CA GLU A 618 -11.10 3.41 -86.25
C GLU A 618 -11.63 3.64 -84.83
N GLY A 619 -12.88 4.08 -84.69
CA GLY A 619 -13.55 4.23 -83.40
C GLY A 619 -13.55 2.91 -82.61
N ARG A 620 -14.03 1.82 -83.21
CA ARG A 620 -13.94 0.47 -82.62
C ARG A 620 -12.52 0.04 -82.30
N SER A 621 -11.52 0.40 -83.11
CA SER A 621 -10.11 0.10 -82.82
C SER A 621 -9.65 0.85 -81.56
N THR A 622 -9.96 2.14 -81.43
CA THR A 622 -9.61 2.92 -80.24
C THR A 622 -10.40 2.50 -78.99
N ASP A 623 -11.64 2.02 -79.15
CA ASP A 623 -12.44 1.51 -78.03
C ASP A 623 -12.01 0.10 -77.62
N MET A 624 -11.56 -0.73 -78.58
CA MET A 624 -10.93 -2.03 -78.31
C MET A 624 -9.58 -1.85 -77.60
N GLN A 625 -8.75 -0.88 -78.03
CA GLN A 625 -7.51 -0.51 -77.35
C GLN A 625 -7.77 -0.05 -75.91
N LYS A 626 -8.75 0.84 -75.66
CA LYS A 626 -9.14 1.23 -74.29
C LYS A 626 -9.56 0.03 -73.46
N LEU A 627 -10.33 -0.91 -74.02
CA LEU A 627 -10.74 -2.12 -73.32
C LEU A 627 -9.55 -3.06 -73.01
N GLU A 628 -8.53 -3.11 -73.85
CA GLU A 628 -7.28 -3.83 -73.58
C GLU A 628 -6.41 -3.10 -72.53
N GLU A 629 -6.36 -1.77 -72.55
CA GLU A 629 -5.72 -0.94 -71.50
C GLU A 629 -6.40 -1.10 -70.14
N GLU A 630 -7.74 -1.07 -70.11
CA GLU A 630 -8.53 -1.32 -68.91
C GLU A 630 -8.35 -2.76 -68.41
N LEU A 631 -8.38 -3.76 -69.29
CA LEU A 631 -8.17 -5.17 -68.94
C LEU A 631 -6.78 -5.41 -68.33
N MET A 632 -5.72 -4.83 -68.90
CA MET A 632 -4.36 -4.97 -68.37
C MET A 632 -4.17 -4.18 -67.06
N THR A 633 -4.79 -3.00 -66.95
CA THR A 633 -4.82 -2.23 -65.69
C THR A 633 -5.56 -2.98 -64.58
N ILE A 634 -6.65 -3.70 -64.91
CA ILE A 634 -7.37 -4.56 -63.97
C ILE A 634 -6.52 -5.77 -63.57
N ARG A 635 -5.83 -6.43 -64.51
CA ARG A 635 -4.92 -7.55 -64.22
C ARG A 635 -3.76 -7.18 -63.29
N ILE A 636 -3.20 -5.97 -63.44
CA ILE A 636 -2.17 -5.47 -62.52
C ILE A 636 -2.75 -5.29 -61.12
N LYS A 637 -3.91 -4.62 -60.99
CA LYS A 637 -4.59 -4.45 -59.70
C LYS A 637 -5.01 -5.77 -59.05
N GLU A 638 -5.40 -6.76 -59.85
CA GLU A 638 -5.68 -8.12 -59.38
C GLU A 638 -4.42 -8.82 -58.87
N ALA A 639 -3.27 -8.66 -59.56
CA ALA A 639 -1.99 -9.21 -59.12
C ALA A 639 -1.44 -8.50 -57.86
N GLU A 640 -1.56 -7.17 -57.79
CA GLU A 640 -1.24 -6.35 -56.60
C GLU A 640 -2.08 -6.81 -55.40
N ALA A 641 -3.41 -6.85 -55.53
CA ALA A 641 -4.31 -7.33 -54.48
C ALA A 641 -4.06 -8.80 -54.10
N ALA A 642 -3.66 -9.66 -55.05
CA ALA A 642 -3.26 -11.04 -54.76
C ALA A 642 -1.95 -11.11 -53.96
N THR A 643 -0.99 -10.19 -54.17
CA THR A 643 0.20 -10.08 -53.31
C THR A 643 -0.14 -9.56 -51.92
N GLU A 644 -0.93 -8.48 -51.81
CA GLU A 644 -1.39 -7.96 -50.50
C GLU A 644 -2.14 -9.04 -49.69
N LEU A 645 -3.02 -9.81 -50.33
CA LEU A 645 -3.74 -10.91 -49.70
C LEU A 645 -2.81 -12.04 -49.22
N LYS A 646 -1.68 -12.30 -49.91
CA LYS A 646 -0.67 -13.23 -49.41
C LYS A 646 0.15 -12.65 -48.27
N GLU A 647 0.50 -11.37 -48.30
CA GLU A 647 1.22 -10.69 -47.20
C GLU A 647 0.39 -10.70 -45.91
N LEU A 648 -0.92 -10.41 -46.01
CA LEU A 648 -1.85 -10.51 -44.90
C LEU A 648 -1.99 -11.95 -44.37
N ARG A 649 -2.03 -12.97 -45.24
CA ARG A 649 -2.08 -14.39 -44.83
C ARG A 649 -0.78 -14.87 -44.17
N LEU A 650 0.37 -14.39 -44.62
CA LEU A 650 1.65 -14.73 -43.98
C LEU A 650 1.78 -14.04 -42.62
N LYS A 651 1.37 -12.78 -42.50
CA LYS A 651 1.26 -12.09 -41.21
C LYS A 651 0.26 -12.76 -40.27
N GLU A 652 -0.84 -13.30 -40.78
CA GLU A 652 -1.76 -14.12 -40.00
C GLU A 652 -1.10 -15.43 -39.52
N MET A 653 -0.33 -16.11 -40.38
CA MET A 653 0.39 -17.34 -40.04
C MET A 653 1.52 -17.11 -39.02
N GLU A 654 2.23 -15.99 -39.13
CA GLU A 654 3.20 -15.49 -38.15
C GLU A 654 2.52 -15.25 -36.80
N LEU A 655 1.47 -14.45 -36.75
CA LEU A 655 0.71 -14.14 -35.52
C LEU A 655 0.09 -15.40 -34.89
N ARG A 656 -0.48 -16.31 -35.68
CA ARG A 656 -0.98 -17.61 -35.19
C ARG A 656 0.15 -18.44 -34.56
N THR A 657 1.35 -18.43 -35.15
CA THR A 657 2.53 -19.13 -34.62
C THR A 657 3.05 -18.46 -33.34
N GLN A 658 3.10 -17.12 -33.29
CA GLN A 658 3.46 -16.35 -32.09
C GLN A 658 2.49 -16.61 -30.92
N VAL A 659 1.19 -16.67 -31.20
CA VAL A 659 0.15 -17.04 -30.22
C VAL A 659 0.33 -18.48 -29.73
N GLN A 660 0.64 -19.42 -30.62
CA GLN A 660 0.90 -20.82 -30.26
C GLN A 660 2.13 -20.94 -29.34
N VAL A 661 3.26 -20.30 -29.69
CA VAL A 661 4.47 -20.27 -28.86
C VAL A 661 4.18 -19.62 -27.50
N SER A 662 3.46 -18.51 -27.48
CA SER A 662 3.08 -17.83 -26.22
C SER A 662 2.18 -18.71 -25.34
N THR A 663 1.27 -19.48 -25.94
CA THR A 663 0.38 -20.41 -25.21
C THR A 663 1.15 -21.62 -24.68
N ASN A 664 2.11 -22.16 -25.44
CA ASN A 664 2.99 -23.21 -24.96
C ASN A 664 3.90 -22.71 -23.81
N GLN A 665 4.41 -21.47 -23.89
CA GLN A 665 5.22 -20.87 -22.84
C GLN A 665 4.41 -20.61 -21.55
N LEU A 666 3.18 -20.10 -21.66
CA LEU A 666 2.28 -19.95 -20.51
C LEU A 666 1.98 -21.30 -19.85
N ARG A 667 1.70 -22.35 -20.62
CA ARG A 667 1.48 -23.71 -20.08
C ARG A 667 2.70 -24.26 -19.32
N ARG A 668 3.91 -23.99 -19.80
CA ARG A 668 5.16 -24.37 -19.09
C ARG A 668 5.27 -23.61 -17.75
N GLN A 669 4.94 -22.31 -17.74
CA GLN A 669 4.95 -21.49 -16.53
C GLN A 669 3.85 -21.88 -15.53
N ASP A 670 2.64 -22.22 -15.99
CA ASP A 670 1.56 -22.72 -15.14
C ASP A 670 1.94 -24.05 -14.46
N GLU A 671 2.65 -24.93 -15.15
CA GLU A 671 3.13 -26.21 -14.61
C GLU A 671 4.29 -26.01 -13.62
N GLU A 672 5.26 -25.15 -13.92
CA GLU A 672 6.31 -24.75 -12.95
C GLU A 672 5.70 -24.10 -11.70
N LEU A 673 4.65 -23.28 -11.85
CA LEU A 673 3.90 -22.70 -10.74
C LEU A 673 3.09 -23.75 -9.95
N ARG A 674 2.65 -24.85 -10.58
CA ARG A 674 2.01 -25.99 -9.91
C ARG A 674 3.02 -26.76 -9.05
N GLU A 675 4.17 -27.14 -9.62
CA GLU A 675 5.25 -27.81 -8.87
C GLU A 675 5.73 -26.96 -7.69
N LEU A 676 5.91 -25.66 -7.88
CA LEU A 676 6.32 -24.73 -6.82
C LEU A 676 5.28 -24.62 -5.68
N ARG A 677 3.98 -24.69 -5.98
CA ARG A 677 2.91 -24.72 -4.97
C ARG A 677 2.92 -26.01 -4.18
N GLU A 678 3.00 -27.16 -4.86
CA GLU A 678 3.07 -28.48 -4.21
C GLU A 678 4.32 -28.60 -3.32
N SER A 679 5.46 -28.06 -3.77
CA SER A 679 6.69 -27.98 -2.97
C SER A 679 6.54 -27.03 -1.76
N LEU A 680 5.84 -25.90 -1.90
CA LEU A 680 5.57 -24.96 -0.82
C LEU A 680 4.64 -25.57 0.25
N ASP A 681 3.56 -26.23 -0.16
CA ASP A 681 2.64 -26.90 0.77
C ASP A 681 3.34 -28.04 1.52
N ALA A 682 4.19 -28.82 0.84
CA ALA A 682 5.03 -29.82 1.48
C ALA A 682 6.06 -29.20 2.46
N ALA A 683 6.56 -27.99 2.20
CA ALA A 683 7.43 -27.27 3.13
C ALA A 683 6.65 -26.77 4.36
N LEU A 684 5.47 -26.18 4.17
CA LEU A 684 4.59 -25.70 5.24
C LEU A 684 4.09 -26.84 6.15
N GLN A 685 3.84 -28.04 5.58
CA GLN A 685 3.52 -29.23 6.38
C GLN A 685 4.71 -29.66 7.27
N ARG A 686 5.94 -29.65 6.74
CA ARG A 686 7.15 -29.93 7.54
C ARG A 686 7.36 -28.89 8.64
N GLU A 687 7.16 -27.61 8.33
CA GLU A 687 7.27 -26.53 9.33
C GLU A 687 6.28 -26.73 10.48
N ARG A 688 5.00 -26.98 10.18
CA ARG A 688 3.96 -27.25 11.19
C ARG A 688 4.33 -28.45 12.08
N ALA A 689 4.87 -29.52 11.51
CA ALA A 689 5.33 -30.68 12.27
C ALA A 689 6.51 -30.36 13.20
N LEU A 690 7.45 -29.52 12.75
CA LEU A 690 8.57 -29.05 13.58
C LEU A 690 8.11 -28.11 14.70
N GLN A 691 7.17 -27.19 14.42
CA GLN A 691 6.58 -26.32 15.45
C GLN A 691 5.86 -27.13 16.55
N THR A 692 5.13 -28.20 16.20
CA THR A 692 4.50 -29.09 17.19
C THR A 692 5.55 -29.78 18.07
N ARG A 693 6.61 -30.35 17.46
CA ARG A 693 7.73 -30.95 18.21
C ARG A 693 8.42 -29.93 19.13
N GLN A 694 8.58 -28.68 18.69
CA GLN A 694 9.15 -27.61 19.52
C GLN A 694 8.31 -27.35 20.77
N ARG A 695 6.96 -27.30 20.63
CA ARG A 695 6.05 -27.16 21.79
C ARG A 695 6.14 -28.36 22.73
N GLU A 696 6.21 -29.58 22.20
CA GLU A 696 6.42 -30.78 23.04
C GLU A 696 7.71 -30.72 23.85
N PHE A 697 8.82 -30.26 23.26
CA PHE A 697 10.08 -30.06 23.98
C PHE A 697 10.02 -28.93 25.01
N GLN A 698 9.30 -27.85 24.72
CA GLN A 698 9.07 -26.76 25.68
C GLN A 698 8.25 -27.22 26.90
N HIS A 699 7.20 -28.02 26.71
CA HIS A 699 6.45 -28.62 27.81
C HIS A 699 7.35 -29.56 28.64
N LYS A 700 8.06 -30.50 28.01
CA LYS A 700 8.99 -31.42 28.69
C LYS A 700 10.08 -30.68 29.48
N TYR A 701 10.56 -29.54 28.98
CA TYR A 701 11.53 -28.70 29.69
C TYR A 701 10.89 -28.03 30.92
N ALA A 702 9.70 -27.45 30.80
CA ALA A 702 9.00 -26.83 31.92
C ALA A 702 8.65 -27.86 33.02
N ASP A 703 8.25 -29.08 32.64
CA ASP A 703 8.01 -30.19 33.56
C ASP A 703 9.29 -30.54 34.35
N LEU A 704 10.42 -30.69 33.67
CA LEU A 704 11.73 -30.95 34.29
C LEU A 704 12.20 -29.80 35.19
N GLU A 705 12.00 -28.54 34.78
CA GLU A 705 12.33 -27.36 35.59
C GLU A 705 11.48 -27.29 36.86
N SER A 706 10.18 -27.62 36.77
CA SER A 706 9.28 -27.69 37.93
C SER A 706 9.70 -28.80 38.91
N LYS A 707 10.12 -29.96 38.40
CA LYS A 707 10.63 -31.08 39.20
C LYS A 707 11.94 -30.73 39.91
N ALA A 708 12.90 -30.12 39.21
CA ALA A 708 14.16 -29.68 39.81
C ALA A 708 13.95 -28.63 40.92
N LYS A 709 13.01 -27.70 40.74
CA LYS A 709 12.61 -26.73 41.80
C LYS A 709 11.98 -27.43 43.00
N TYR A 710 11.11 -28.43 42.79
CA TYR A 710 10.52 -29.22 43.87
C TYR A 710 11.57 -30.02 44.65
N GLU A 711 12.50 -30.70 43.95
CA GLU A 711 13.60 -31.45 44.56
C GLU A 711 14.55 -30.55 45.37
N SER A 712 14.89 -29.36 44.84
CA SER A 712 15.67 -28.35 45.56
C SER A 712 14.95 -27.82 46.80
N MET A 713 13.65 -27.53 46.70
CA MET A 713 12.83 -27.12 47.86
C MET A 713 12.77 -28.23 48.93
N GLN A 714 12.62 -29.49 48.53
CA GLN A 714 12.60 -30.61 49.47
C GLN A 714 13.96 -30.84 50.15
N ALA A 715 15.07 -30.60 49.45
CA ALA A 715 16.41 -30.62 50.05
C ALA A 715 16.59 -29.48 51.07
N ASN A 716 16.13 -28.27 50.74
CA ASN A 716 16.20 -27.12 51.66
C ASN A 716 15.36 -27.33 52.93
N ILE A 717 14.17 -27.95 52.82
CA ILE A 717 13.35 -28.33 53.98
C ILE A 717 14.11 -29.30 54.89
N LYS A 718 14.67 -30.38 54.34
CA LYS A 718 15.47 -31.35 55.11
C LYS A 718 16.69 -30.73 55.78
N ASN A 719 17.37 -29.81 55.10
CA ASN A 719 18.50 -29.08 55.68
C ASN A 719 18.06 -28.18 56.83
N MET A 720 16.85 -27.58 56.76
CA MET A 720 16.26 -26.79 57.84
C MET A 720 15.87 -27.67 59.04
N GLU A 721 15.26 -28.84 58.79
CA GLU A 721 14.92 -29.84 59.82
C GLU A 721 16.18 -30.31 60.57
N VAL A 722 17.27 -30.59 59.85
CA VAL A 722 18.57 -30.96 60.44
C VAL A 722 19.19 -29.79 61.22
N ALA A 723 19.17 -28.56 60.67
CA ALA A 723 19.68 -27.39 61.37
C ALA A 723 18.90 -27.08 62.66
N GLN A 724 17.57 -27.22 62.63
CA GLN A 724 16.74 -27.11 63.83
C GLN A 724 17.11 -28.18 64.86
N ARG A 725 17.26 -29.45 64.47
CA ARG A 725 17.62 -30.51 65.42
C ARG A 725 19.04 -30.35 65.99
N ILE A 726 19.97 -29.74 65.23
CA ILE A 726 21.29 -29.34 65.76
C ILE A 726 21.12 -28.25 66.82
N ALA A 727 20.34 -27.18 66.55
CA ALA A 727 20.10 -26.12 67.52
C ALA A 727 19.42 -26.63 68.81
N GLU A 728 18.45 -27.55 68.69
CA GLU A 728 17.84 -28.22 69.84
C GLU A 728 18.89 -28.97 70.69
N LEU A 729 19.76 -29.77 70.06
CA LEU A 729 20.85 -30.47 70.74
C LEU A 729 21.90 -29.51 71.34
N GLU A 730 22.19 -28.38 70.69
CA GLU A 730 23.06 -27.34 71.24
C GLU A 730 22.46 -26.69 72.50
N THR A 731 21.14 -26.47 72.53
CA THR A 731 20.45 -26.01 73.74
C THR A 731 20.50 -27.06 74.86
N GLU A 732 20.17 -28.33 74.58
CA GLU A 732 20.31 -29.44 75.54
C GLU A 732 21.73 -29.50 76.13
N VAL A 733 22.77 -29.43 75.27
CA VAL A 733 24.19 -29.42 75.70
C VAL A 733 24.54 -28.18 76.53
N SER A 734 23.95 -27.02 76.26
CA SER A 734 24.16 -25.80 77.06
C SER A 734 23.54 -25.91 78.46
N GLU A 735 22.36 -26.51 78.58
CA GLU A 735 21.71 -26.79 79.88
C GLU A 735 22.52 -27.80 80.71
N TYR A 736 23.04 -28.86 80.09
CA TYR A 736 23.90 -29.83 80.77
C TYR A 736 25.24 -29.21 81.22
N LYS A 737 25.83 -28.28 80.45
CA LYS A 737 27.02 -27.52 80.87
C LYS A 737 26.73 -26.64 82.08
N LEU A 738 25.69 -25.81 82.01
CA LEU A 738 25.28 -24.93 83.11
C LEU A 738 24.99 -25.75 84.38
N LYS A 739 24.33 -26.90 84.24
CA LYS A 739 24.06 -27.80 85.37
C LYS A 739 25.34 -28.40 85.98
N ASN A 740 26.34 -28.73 85.17
CA ASN A 740 27.64 -29.17 85.66
C ASN A 740 28.42 -28.05 86.36
N GLU A 741 28.36 -26.81 85.84
CA GLU A 741 28.97 -25.63 86.47
C GLU A 741 28.31 -25.32 87.82
N VAL A 742 26.97 -25.39 87.92
CA VAL A 742 26.25 -25.26 89.20
C VAL A 742 26.69 -26.35 90.19
N MET A 743 26.74 -27.62 89.79
CA MET A 743 27.22 -28.72 90.65
C MET A 743 28.69 -28.56 91.07
N ALA A 744 29.55 -27.99 90.21
CA ALA A 744 30.93 -27.68 90.55
C ALA A 744 31.01 -26.56 91.60
N THR A 745 30.28 -25.46 91.41
CA THR A 745 30.24 -24.36 92.40
C THR A 745 29.59 -24.77 93.72
N GLU A 746 28.59 -25.66 93.72
CA GLU A 746 28.09 -26.28 94.95
C GLU A 746 29.17 -27.13 95.66
N GLY A 747 30.04 -27.80 94.91
CA GLY A 747 31.20 -28.53 95.43
C GLY A 747 32.24 -27.60 96.06
N GLU A 748 32.62 -26.53 95.37
CA GLU A 748 33.55 -25.51 95.86
C GLU A 748 33.02 -24.80 97.11
N LEU A 749 31.74 -24.43 97.12
CA LEU A 749 31.10 -23.85 98.31
C LEU A 749 31.09 -24.83 99.50
N ARG A 750 30.92 -26.14 99.28
CA ARG A 750 31.05 -27.15 100.35
C ARG A 750 32.49 -27.30 100.84
N SER A 751 33.48 -27.13 99.96
CA SER A 751 34.90 -27.13 100.33
C SER A 751 35.27 -25.91 101.18
N ASN A 752 34.92 -24.71 100.72
CA ASN A 752 35.24 -23.46 101.43
C ASN A 752 34.52 -23.38 102.79
N ASN A 753 33.32 -23.94 102.94
CA ASN A 753 32.65 -24.04 104.24
C ASN A 753 33.42 -24.91 105.26
N MET A 754 34.31 -25.83 104.85
CA MET A 754 35.21 -26.53 105.78
C MET A 754 36.40 -25.66 106.18
N ASP A 755 37.06 -24.99 105.22
CA ASP A 755 38.16 -24.05 105.53
C ASP A 755 37.67 -22.90 106.44
N ASP A 756 36.51 -22.29 106.15
CA ASP A 756 35.91 -21.26 107.01
C ASP A 756 35.51 -21.81 108.38
N SER A 757 35.02 -23.06 108.47
CA SER A 757 34.71 -23.71 109.75
C SER A 757 35.97 -23.93 110.59
N ASP A 758 37.08 -24.34 109.99
CA ASP A 758 38.35 -24.51 110.71
C ASP A 758 39.01 -23.16 111.04
N ARG A 759 38.85 -22.15 110.18
CA ARG A 759 39.26 -20.76 110.47
C ARG A 759 38.48 -20.17 111.65
N VAL A 760 37.19 -20.44 111.73
CA VAL A 760 36.34 -20.06 112.87
C VAL A 760 36.74 -20.82 114.13
N ARG A 761 37.12 -22.09 114.04
CA ARG A 761 37.63 -22.90 115.16
C ARG A 761 38.95 -22.33 115.72
N GLU A 762 39.91 -22.02 114.85
CA GLU A 762 41.20 -21.40 115.21
C GLU A 762 41.00 -20.01 115.88
N LEU A 763 40.09 -19.19 115.36
CA LEU A 763 39.75 -17.89 115.97
C LEU A 763 39.01 -18.03 117.31
N GLN A 764 38.18 -19.07 117.49
CA GLN A 764 37.53 -19.35 118.77
C GLN A 764 38.53 -19.79 119.84
N GLU A 765 39.58 -20.53 119.47
CA GLU A 765 40.66 -20.97 120.36
C GLU A 765 41.51 -19.77 120.84
N GLN A 766 41.90 -18.88 119.93
CA GLN A 766 42.59 -17.61 120.26
C GLN A 766 41.73 -16.69 121.15
N VAL A 767 40.41 -16.63 120.91
CA VAL A 767 39.45 -15.89 121.76
C VAL A 767 39.23 -16.57 123.12
N ALA A 768 39.51 -17.86 123.27
CA ALA A 768 39.46 -18.56 124.55
C ALA A 768 40.71 -18.26 125.41
N GLU A 769 41.91 -18.29 124.83
CA GLU A 769 43.15 -17.89 125.52
C GLU A 769 43.07 -16.44 126.02
N LEU A 770 42.70 -15.50 125.14
CA LEU A 770 42.57 -14.06 125.50
C LEU A 770 41.47 -13.77 126.54
N LYS A 771 40.57 -14.72 126.82
CA LYS A 771 39.55 -14.61 127.89
C LYS A 771 39.98 -15.24 129.21
N ALA A 772 41.09 -15.99 129.25
CA ALA A 772 41.57 -16.63 130.46
C ALA A 772 42.38 -15.69 131.38
N GLU A 773 43.00 -14.64 130.82
CA GLU A 773 44.07 -13.92 131.54
C GLU A 773 43.58 -12.76 132.44
N TYR A 774 42.45 -12.10 132.14
CA TYR A 774 41.94 -10.96 132.92
C TYR A 774 40.41 -10.92 133.08
N PRO A 775 39.86 -11.20 134.29
CA PRO A 775 38.41 -11.15 134.52
C PRO A 775 37.87 -9.76 134.94
N THR A 776 36.95 -9.22 134.12
CA THR A 776 35.89 -8.25 134.51
C THR A 776 36.32 -6.80 134.88
N PRO A 777 35.38 -5.83 134.98
CA PRO A 777 34.51 -5.36 133.88
C PRO A 777 34.40 -3.82 133.80
N ILE A 778 33.79 -3.25 132.75
CA ILE A 778 33.03 -1.96 132.80
C ILE A 778 32.13 -1.79 131.56
N THR A 779 31.14 -0.90 131.65
CA THR A 779 29.87 -0.88 130.91
C THR A 779 29.74 0.21 129.81
N THR A 780 28.85 -0.05 128.83
CA THR A 780 27.98 0.93 128.07
C THR A 780 28.65 1.97 127.14
N PRO A 781 27.89 2.65 126.24
CA PRO A 781 26.93 2.11 125.26
C PRO A 781 27.02 2.78 123.84
N ASP A 782 26.08 2.42 122.95
CA ASP A 782 25.58 3.15 121.76
C ASP A 782 26.48 3.47 120.55
N GLY A 783 25.96 3.23 119.33
CA GLY A 783 26.58 3.67 118.07
C GLY A 783 26.17 2.87 116.81
N GLU A 784 24.99 3.14 116.23
CA GLU A 784 24.57 2.55 114.94
C GLU A 784 25.18 3.27 113.71
N PRO A 785 25.78 2.57 112.72
CA PRO A 785 26.39 3.20 111.56
C PRO A 785 25.83 2.73 110.19
N TRP A 786 24.55 3.02 109.88
CA TRP A 786 23.95 2.67 108.58
C TRP A 786 23.27 3.86 107.89
N LYS A 787 24.04 4.62 107.08
CA LYS A 787 23.49 5.74 106.31
C LYS A 787 24.24 6.10 105.02
N TRP A 788 24.72 5.09 104.28
CA TRP A 788 25.44 5.26 103.01
C TRP A 788 24.84 4.48 101.82
N PHE A 789 23.71 3.78 102.02
CA PHE A 789 23.13 2.88 101.02
C PHE A 789 22.10 3.52 100.06
N ASP A 790 21.63 4.74 100.32
CA ASP A 790 20.57 5.39 99.52
C ASP A 790 21.08 6.03 98.22
N ASP A 791 22.36 6.39 98.12
CA ASP A 791 22.93 7.07 96.94
C ASP A 791 23.10 6.15 95.70
N ALA A 792 22.85 4.85 95.84
CA ALA A 792 23.13 3.83 94.83
C ALA A 792 22.12 3.75 93.66
N ARG A 793 21.16 4.69 93.52
CA ARG A 793 19.96 4.48 92.67
C ARG A 793 19.80 5.36 91.42
N ASN A 794 20.61 6.40 91.23
CA ASN A 794 20.29 7.49 90.27
C ASN A 794 21.16 7.59 88.99
N TYR A 795 22.01 6.61 88.67
CA TYR A 795 23.04 6.77 87.61
C TYR A 795 23.06 5.76 86.44
N LEU A 796 22.10 4.83 86.31
CA LEU A 796 22.11 3.78 85.28
C LEU A 796 20.81 3.65 84.47
N HIS A 797 20.34 4.77 83.89
CA HIS A 797 19.29 4.79 82.87
C HIS A 797 19.54 5.84 81.77
N GLN A 798 20.64 5.69 81.01
CA GLN A 798 20.79 6.32 79.69
C GLN A 798 21.94 5.72 78.84
N SER A 799 21.64 4.62 78.14
CA SER A 799 22.26 4.17 76.88
C SER A 799 21.35 3.11 76.26
#